data_AF-A0A2G1VZR2-F1
#
_entry.id   AF-A0A2G1VZR2-F1
#
_cell.length_a   1.000
_cell.length_b   1.000
_cell.length_c   1.000
_cell.angle_alpha   90.00
_cell.angle_beta   90.00
_cell.angle_gamma   90.00
#
_symmetry.space_group_name_H-M   'P 1'
#
loop_
_entity.id
_entity.type
_entity.pdbx_description
1 polymer ?
#
loop_
_entity_poly.entity_id
_entity_poly.type
_entity_poly.pdbx_seq_one_letter_code
_entity_poly.pdbx_strand_id
1 'polypeptide(L)'
;MNRMTLTRNPAWLVVSLVCLFAPVLHTAAQSPHTPANTKPNIVLVMADDQGWGDVGYNGHPFVQTPEIDAMAKAGFVFDRFYAAAPVCSPTRASVMTGRNPIRSKVPNHGRYLRPQEQTIAESLKAAGYATGIFGKVHLGSGQPGSPCNPSGMGFDEWCVGLNFYDNDPYLSRNGKIEHRQGKGSVLAMDDAIDFVTKHSASDQPFFLTVWFPSPHDPHQEVPDGPPLYTGEKQAGYYREITLLDQQLGRLRKQLRDLKIEDNTILWYCSDNGGLNVETSGGREKKGSIYEGGLRVPGIIEWPARDLRGRTDVPAWTCDIYPTLLSMAGVDPDSTTGPTLPLDGIDITPIIAGESTSRDQPMGFWHQFQQGQLTYSDRILKAIMEKQQAGAPLPHNAHRMQKDVDEFPQFAETKTTGHAAWNDWPWKLHRINGKKFELYNLVDDPMEEHDLSGDPKQRDRLVRMQKELDQWMRSVVRSINGEDYQAAPKPVIVPTPVSMQLNSTAEAGMFDANSRILVRPSEAHSSLLLSHGNVVASELEILTSLRLPVISSTDKAKRNDIVLSCSATGGNDSEGNDTDRDGSSNAPTKEDVAENYRLTAGGNGIVIAAESFVGITHGTSSLLQLIDADTLSVPSVTIEDHPTASYRALMVDVARTPHSLGVIKDAVRLCRLYKMRYLQLHLTDNQHFTFPFAPIRDNLKGNHHYTTSELKDLVGYADARGVTIIPELDLPGHSSRLRESGYLSRGKNDADVASPENYDKIGKLIDAMIDVFQSSPYFHIGGDESGAGRKLVPFLAEVNKRVRARGRRLLVWEGFHGAPTDLIPATGDDRVIVMAWESSYNAPWDLLNNGYQIINASWKPTYLTGGYGGLIHPGSTGGKRFALKDIYRWNKDIFMHWEPGRPVFEDRGPMDPNLDDGEWSAEWIGKTDQILGGQMLYWEQYECSVLHFLMPRIPILAERLWNPESDHSFAEFQDRVAVAQQKTLPVLQPIEISPVAKDPSHPVVSLYQPYEGEQIKFTLRNRTKLDGQIRYSTGRWSGQLNSPNFHPVPNPDTMYDGPLTARGPFSVRAELVRGDSEPVDGHSWQFYNNWPNRVEVTEYNIGRRTPRKVPDLATLPDSKLLRKYEMPYLRGLMQNVAVRGQLTRTDLIAPASGKHTLELRTQSGHATLYFDQNQNGEFEDSEILIQDSPNDESGQKAEVILKQGERYRIRVDHATGMPRPVLILSIAGPDGKRTEISKYLQLPR
;
A
#
# COMPACT_ATOMS: atom_id res chain seq x y z
N MET A 1 62.04 13.71 -18.64
CA MET A 1 63.50 13.57 -18.88
C MET A 1 63.86 12.09 -18.73
N ASN A 2 64.48 11.52 -19.77
CA ASN A 2 65.09 10.17 -19.95
C ASN A 2 64.21 8.93 -19.68
N ARG A 3 63.68 8.27 -20.74
CA ARG A 3 64.25 7.11 -21.50
C ARG A 3 64.37 5.85 -20.62
N MET A 4 63.94 4.64 -20.98
CA MET A 4 63.82 3.98 -22.29
C MET A 4 63.04 2.65 -22.15
N THR A 5 62.53 2.17 -23.28
CA THR A 5 61.67 1.00 -23.58
C THR A 5 62.44 -0.31 -23.86
N LEU A 6 61.66 -1.39 -24.15
CA LEU A 6 61.94 -2.65 -24.92
C LEU A 6 62.10 -3.92 -24.03
N THR A 7 61.57 -5.13 -24.31
CA THR A 7 60.86 -5.74 -25.46
C THR A 7 60.23 -7.12 -25.12
N ARG A 8 59.38 -7.60 -26.04
CA ARG A 8 58.50 -8.79 -26.11
C ARG A 8 59.17 -10.19 -26.29
N ASN A 9 58.52 -11.24 -25.75
CA ASN A 9 58.20 -12.63 -26.26
C ASN A 9 59.27 -13.58 -26.86
N PRO A 10 59.02 -14.91 -27.12
CA PRO A 10 57.89 -15.84 -26.82
C PRO A 10 58.32 -17.28 -26.36
N ALA A 11 57.36 -18.23 -26.41
CA ALA A 11 57.26 -19.59 -25.84
C ALA A 11 57.71 -20.80 -26.73
N TRP A 12 57.41 -22.05 -26.25
CA TRP A 12 57.33 -23.41 -26.89
C TRP A 12 58.62 -24.28 -26.89
N LEU A 13 58.69 -25.62 -26.71
CA LEU A 13 57.82 -26.75 -26.27
C LEU A 13 58.68 -28.08 -26.25
N VAL A 14 58.30 -29.10 -25.44
CA VAL A 14 58.45 -30.60 -25.62
C VAL A 14 59.67 -31.45 -25.12
N VAL A 15 59.39 -32.23 -24.05
CA VAL A 15 59.48 -33.72 -23.79
C VAL A 15 60.76 -34.55 -24.07
N SER A 16 61.27 -35.26 -23.04
CA SER A 16 61.30 -36.76 -22.94
C SER A 16 62.00 -37.31 -21.68
N LEU A 17 61.38 -38.35 -21.10
CA LEU A 17 61.73 -39.15 -19.91
C LEU A 17 63.04 -39.96 -20.02
N VAL A 18 63.71 -40.23 -18.89
CA VAL A 18 64.20 -41.57 -18.46
C VAL A 18 64.25 -41.65 -16.92
N CYS A 19 63.66 -42.71 -16.35
CA CYS A 19 63.56 -43.03 -14.93
C CYS A 19 64.78 -43.79 -14.36
N LEU A 20 64.82 -43.84 -13.01
CA LEU A 20 65.46 -44.81 -12.08
C LEU A 20 66.87 -44.48 -11.54
N PHE A 21 66.97 -44.11 -10.25
CA PHE A 21 67.32 -44.99 -9.10
C PHE A 21 67.37 -44.17 -7.79
N ALA A 22 66.75 -44.70 -6.73
CA ALA A 22 66.64 -44.12 -5.37
C ALA A 22 67.96 -44.22 -4.55
N PRO A 23 68.12 -43.51 -3.41
CA PRO A 23 67.70 -44.11 -2.13
C PRO A 23 67.19 -43.17 -1.00
N VAL A 24 66.27 -43.74 -0.20
CA VAL A 24 65.97 -43.54 1.24
C VAL A 24 65.46 -42.16 1.72
N LEU A 25 64.14 -42.07 1.91
CA LEU A 25 63.46 -41.07 2.73
C LEU A 25 63.02 -41.70 4.05
N HIS A 26 63.35 -41.01 5.15
CA HIS A 26 62.79 -41.23 6.48
C HIS A 26 61.28 -40.97 6.45
N THR A 27 60.49 -41.96 6.83
CA THR A 27 59.06 -41.84 7.04
C THR A 27 58.78 -41.04 8.31
N ALA A 28 58.46 -39.75 8.16
CA ALA A 28 57.61 -39.05 9.12
C ALA A 28 56.16 -39.37 8.73
N ALA A 29 55.44 -40.06 9.62
CA ALA A 29 54.02 -40.33 9.46
C ALA A 29 53.27 -38.99 9.46
N GLN A 30 52.84 -38.55 8.28
CA GLN A 30 51.79 -37.53 8.16
C GLN A 30 50.46 -38.19 8.53
N SER A 31 49.80 -37.65 9.56
CA SER A 31 48.40 -37.95 9.82
C SER A 31 47.57 -37.62 8.57
N PRO A 32 46.56 -38.43 8.21
CA PRO A 32 45.76 -38.18 7.04
C PRO A 32 44.97 -36.88 7.24
N HIS A 33 45.29 -35.83 6.47
CA HIS A 33 44.42 -34.69 6.31
C HIS A 33 43.13 -35.17 5.62
N THR A 34 42.02 -35.18 6.38
CA THR A 34 40.68 -35.46 5.85
C THR A 34 40.36 -34.45 4.73
N PRO A 35 39.70 -34.86 3.63
CA PRO A 35 39.54 -34.00 2.46
C PRO A 35 38.71 -32.75 2.78
N ALA A 36 39.00 -31.64 2.11
CA ALA A 36 38.28 -30.36 2.17
C ALA A 36 36.81 -30.38 1.68
N ASN A 37 36.16 -31.55 1.66
CA ASN A 37 34.87 -31.79 1.01
C ASN A 37 33.77 -32.33 1.97
N THR A 38 34.00 -32.29 3.29
CA THR A 38 33.02 -32.66 4.31
C THR A 38 32.57 -31.43 5.09
N LYS A 39 31.26 -31.29 5.32
CA LYS A 39 30.70 -30.20 6.14
C LYS A 39 31.21 -30.32 7.60
N PRO A 40 31.53 -29.21 8.29
CA PRO A 40 32.03 -29.25 9.66
C PRO A 40 30.91 -29.56 10.66
N ASN A 41 31.25 -30.21 11.77
CA ASN A 41 30.42 -30.21 12.97
C ASN A 41 30.45 -28.82 13.60
N ILE A 42 29.37 -28.42 14.26
CA ILE A 42 29.24 -27.09 14.86
C ILE A 42 28.79 -27.25 16.30
N VAL A 43 29.53 -26.66 17.23
CA VAL A 43 29.23 -26.66 18.67
C VAL A 43 29.24 -25.23 19.19
N LEU A 44 28.10 -24.79 19.73
CA LEU A 44 27.97 -23.52 20.42
C LEU A 44 27.87 -23.76 21.93
N VAL A 45 28.70 -23.05 22.69
CA VAL A 45 28.68 -23.09 24.16
C VAL A 45 28.45 -21.68 24.69
N MET A 46 27.45 -21.54 25.56
CA MET A 46 27.06 -20.25 26.13
C MET A 46 26.99 -20.32 27.65
N ALA A 47 27.68 -19.40 28.33
CA ALA A 47 27.52 -19.13 29.75
C ALA A 47 26.30 -18.23 30.03
N ASP A 48 25.77 -18.31 31.25
CA ASP A 48 24.81 -17.34 31.80
C ASP A 48 25.61 -16.27 32.56
N ASP A 49 25.22 -15.00 32.51
CA ASP A 49 25.74 -13.92 33.37
C ASP A 49 27.26 -13.76 33.52
N GLN A 50 28.06 -14.18 32.54
CA GLN A 50 29.52 -14.01 32.55
C GLN A 50 29.94 -12.74 31.78
N GLY A 51 30.65 -11.83 32.45
CA GLY A 51 31.18 -10.61 31.84
C GLY A 51 32.50 -10.84 31.10
N TRP A 52 32.88 -9.89 30.24
CA TRP A 52 34.11 -9.99 29.44
C TRP A 52 35.38 -10.14 30.29
N GLY A 53 35.43 -9.53 31.49
CA GLY A 53 36.58 -9.62 32.39
C GLY A 53 36.55 -10.81 33.36
N ASP A 54 35.53 -11.67 33.32
CA ASP A 54 35.36 -12.82 34.23
C ASP A 54 36.16 -14.07 33.81
N VAL A 55 37.31 -13.86 33.15
CA VAL A 55 38.17 -14.91 32.57
C VAL A 55 39.65 -14.56 32.73
N GLY A 56 40.49 -15.58 32.92
CA GLY A 56 41.93 -15.43 33.13
C GLY A 56 42.66 -14.78 31.96
N TYR A 57 42.32 -15.15 30.71
CA TYR A 57 42.96 -14.62 29.50
C TYR A 57 42.70 -13.12 29.24
N ASN A 58 41.74 -12.51 29.94
CA ASN A 58 41.49 -11.05 29.96
C ASN A 58 42.04 -10.37 31.22
N GLY A 59 42.84 -11.08 32.02
CA GLY A 59 43.58 -10.50 33.14
C GLY A 59 42.84 -10.49 34.48
N HIS A 60 41.80 -11.32 34.65
CA HIS A 60 41.14 -11.43 35.96
C HIS A 60 42.17 -11.79 37.06
N PRO A 61 42.19 -11.09 38.21
CA PRO A 61 43.28 -11.23 39.19
C PRO A 61 43.43 -12.62 39.84
N PHE A 62 42.35 -13.38 40.04
CA PHE A 62 42.40 -14.67 40.74
C PHE A 62 41.46 -15.78 40.24
N VAL A 63 40.45 -15.49 39.41
CA VAL A 63 39.52 -16.50 38.89
C VAL A 63 40.27 -17.45 37.97
N GLN A 64 40.06 -18.75 38.17
CA GLN A 64 40.74 -19.82 37.45
C GLN A 64 39.83 -20.32 36.33
N THR A 65 40.26 -20.07 35.08
CA THR A 65 39.62 -20.58 33.86
C THR A 65 40.64 -21.25 32.93
N PRO A 66 41.40 -22.25 33.39
CA PRO A 66 42.48 -22.84 32.60
C PRO A 66 42.04 -23.41 31.24
N GLU A 67 40.82 -23.92 31.12
CA GLU A 67 40.33 -24.53 29.88
C GLU A 67 39.88 -23.48 28.85
N ILE A 68 39.21 -22.42 29.30
CA ILE A 68 38.88 -21.23 28.48
C ILE A 68 40.18 -20.51 28.09
N ASP A 69 41.15 -20.37 29.00
CA ASP A 69 42.45 -19.75 28.70
C ASP A 69 43.25 -20.57 27.68
N ALA A 70 43.16 -21.91 27.75
CA ALA A 70 43.72 -22.80 26.74
C ALA A 70 42.98 -22.68 25.39
N MET A 71 41.66 -22.50 25.41
CA MET A 71 40.86 -22.25 24.20
C MET A 71 41.24 -20.91 23.56
N ALA A 72 41.40 -19.84 24.35
CA ALA A 72 41.81 -18.53 23.87
C ALA A 72 43.21 -18.54 23.21
N LYS A 73 44.11 -19.43 23.65
CA LYS A 73 45.43 -19.62 23.03
C LYS A 73 45.39 -20.42 21.74
N ALA A 74 44.44 -21.34 21.61
CA ALA A 74 44.31 -22.25 20.48
C ALA A 74 43.33 -21.73 19.39
N GLY A 75 42.46 -20.79 19.76
CA GLY A 75 41.42 -20.21 18.92
C GLY A 75 41.64 -18.74 18.57
N PHE A 76 40.60 -18.17 17.96
CA PHE A 76 40.48 -16.75 17.61
C PHE A 76 39.59 -16.05 18.63
N VAL A 77 40.10 -14.98 19.24
CA VAL A 77 39.45 -14.26 20.34
C VAL A 77 38.87 -12.94 19.85
N PHE A 78 37.62 -12.67 20.21
CA PHE A 78 36.97 -11.39 19.98
C PHE A 78 37.14 -10.49 21.21
N ASP A 79 37.93 -9.43 21.09
CA ASP A 79 38.10 -8.47 22.18
C ASP A 79 36.83 -7.64 22.39
N ARG A 80 36.00 -7.48 21.36
CA ARG A 80 34.73 -6.74 21.40
C ARG A 80 33.57 -7.59 20.89
N PHE A 81 33.27 -8.66 21.60
CA PHE A 81 32.07 -9.46 21.36
C PHE A 81 30.91 -8.98 22.23
N TYR A 82 29.77 -8.71 21.61
CA TYR A 82 28.59 -8.16 22.28
C TYR A 82 27.42 -9.16 22.28
N ALA A 83 26.74 -9.26 23.41
CA ALA A 83 25.40 -9.81 23.48
C ALA A 83 24.42 -8.84 22.80
N ALA A 84 23.46 -9.35 22.02
CA ALA A 84 22.46 -8.51 21.34
C ALA A 84 21.52 -7.75 22.32
N ALA A 85 21.49 -8.16 23.59
CA ALA A 85 20.72 -7.54 24.64
C ALA A 85 21.36 -7.80 26.01
N PRO A 86 21.07 -6.97 27.02
CA PRO A 86 21.71 -7.09 28.33
C PRO A 86 21.02 -8.11 29.26
N VAL A 87 20.30 -9.08 28.70
CA VAL A 87 19.52 -10.10 29.42
C VAL A 87 19.45 -11.42 28.61
N CYS A 88 19.34 -12.54 29.32
CA CYS A 88 19.51 -13.91 28.81
C CYS A 88 18.62 -14.36 27.62
N SER A 89 17.27 -14.34 27.71
CA SER A 89 16.40 -14.87 26.64
C SER A 89 16.57 -14.13 25.31
N PRO A 90 16.58 -12.78 25.29
CA PRO A 90 16.78 -12.04 24.04
C PRO A 90 18.08 -12.42 23.31
N THR A 91 19.20 -12.57 24.01
CA THR A 91 20.47 -12.97 23.36
C THR A 91 20.40 -14.38 22.78
N ARG A 92 19.75 -15.33 23.46
CA ARG A 92 19.50 -16.67 22.91
C ARG A 92 18.67 -16.63 21.64
N ALA A 93 17.67 -15.74 21.56
CA ALA A 93 16.89 -15.54 20.35
C ALA A 93 17.77 -15.02 19.20
N SER A 94 18.67 -14.06 19.47
CA SER A 94 19.55 -13.51 18.43
C SER A 94 20.50 -14.55 17.84
N VAL A 95 21.02 -15.47 18.67
CA VAL A 95 21.86 -16.58 18.20
C VAL A 95 21.06 -17.53 17.31
N MET A 96 19.80 -17.77 17.66
CA MET A 96 18.93 -18.65 16.87
C MET A 96 18.57 -18.04 15.52
N THR A 97 18.37 -16.72 15.40
CA THR A 97 17.76 -16.10 14.20
C THR A 97 18.67 -15.13 13.43
N GLY A 98 19.80 -14.71 14.00
CA GLY A 98 20.64 -13.65 13.42
C GLY A 98 20.01 -12.25 13.44
N ARG A 99 18.90 -12.09 14.18
CA ARG A 99 18.08 -10.86 14.23
C ARG A 99 18.15 -10.23 15.61
N ASN A 100 17.94 -8.92 15.66
CA ASN A 100 17.71 -8.24 16.92
C ASN A 100 16.49 -8.88 17.61
N PRO A 101 16.59 -9.22 18.90
CA PRO A 101 15.59 -10.08 19.53
C PRO A 101 14.21 -9.45 19.68
N ILE A 102 14.07 -8.13 19.53
CA ILE A 102 12.75 -7.49 19.45
C ILE A 102 12.02 -7.93 18.16
N ARG A 103 12.71 -8.04 17.02
CA ARG A 103 12.11 -8.49 15.75
C ARG A 103 11.55 -9.91 15.85
N SER A 104 12.24 -10.74 16.62
CA SER A 104 11.88 -12.14 16.91
C SER A 104 10.93 -12.31 18.09
N LYS A 105 10.33 -11.20 18.57
CA LYS A 105 9.34 -11.17 19.65
C LYS A 105 9.88 -11.59 21.03
N VAL A 106 11.19 -11.55 21.22
CA VAL A 106 11.86 -11.78 22.51
C VAL A 106 12.51 -10.49 23.01
N PRO A 107 11.77 -9.39 23.25
CA PRO A 107 12.36 -8.13 23.72
C PRO A 107 12.84 -8.17 25.17
N ASN A 108 12.46 -9.20 25.94
CA ASN A 108 12.84 -9.38 27.33
C ASN A 108 12.69 -10.85 27.77
N HIS A 109 13.14 -11.18 28.98
CA HIS A 109 13.11 -12.55 29.52
C HIS A 109 11.68 -13.10 29.66
N GLY A 110 11.55 -14.42 29.49
CA GLY A 110 10.30 -15.14 29.65
C GLY A 110 9.35 -15.08 28.46
N ARG A 111 9.68 -14.36 27.37
CA ARG A 111 8.95 -14.39 26.09
C ARG A 111 9.36 -15.58 25.25
N TYR A 112 8.46 -16.09 24.41
CA TYR A 112 8.81 -17.16 23.48
C TYR A 112 9.25 -16.62 22.13
N LEU A 113 10.15 -17.37 21.50
CA LEU A 113 10.52 -17.14 20.11
C LEU A 113 9.31 -17.38 19.21
N ARG A 114 9.07 -16.46 18.28
CA ARG A 114 7.99 -16.55 17.31
C ARG A 114 8.20 -17.79 16.39
N PRO A 115 7.19 -18.66 16.20
CA PRO A 115 7.32 -19.85 15.34
C PRO A 115 7.58 -19.59 13.86
N GLN A 116 7.27 -18.39 13.38
CA GLN A 116 7.49 -17.97 11.99
C GLN A 116 8.94 -17.51 11.72
N GLU A 117 9.80 -17.48 12.74
CA GLU A 117 11.23 -17.21 12.57
C GLU A 117 11.94 -18.42 11.96
N GLN A 118 12.99 -18.16 11.18
CA GLN A 118 13.90 -19.21 10.71
C GLN A 118 15.07 -19.32 11.68
N THR A 119 15.23 -20.49 12.31
CA THR A 119 16.33 -20.73 13.25
C THR A 119 17.54 -21.39 12.59
N ILE A 120 18.74 -21.18 13.16
CA ILE A 120 19.98 -21.79 12.66
C ILE A 120 19.91 -23.32 12.69
N ALA A 121 19.21 -23.90 13.68
CA ALA A 121 19.00 -25.34 13.76
C ALA A 121 18.12 -25.85 12.61
N GLU A 122 17.03 -25.15 12.27
CA GLU A 122 16.21 -25.50 11.10
C GLU A 122 17.00 -25.40 9.80
N SER A 123 17.79 -24.33 9.65
CA SER A 123 18.64 -24.10 8.47
C SER A 123 19.70 -25.20 8.30
N LEU A 124 20.40 -25.55 9.38
CA LEU A 124 21.41 -26.62 9.35
C LEU A 124 20.77 -28.00 9.21
N LYS A 125 19.62 -28.25 9.84
CA LYS A 125 18.87 -29.50 9.67
C LYS A 125 18.42 -29.70 8.22
N ALA A 126 17.91 -28.66 7.57
CA ALA A 126 17.62 -28.69 6.14
C ALA A 126 18.87 -28.98 5.30
N ALA A 127 20.04 -28.54 5.75
CA ALA A 127 21.34 -28.85 5.14
C ALA A 127 21.90 -30.25 5.50
N GLY A 128 21.14 -31.08 6.23
CA GLY A 128 21.48 -32.47 6.55
C GLY A 128 22.12 -32.69 7.92
N TYR A 129 22.16 -31.69 8.80
CA TYR A 129 22.73 -31.83 10.14
C TYR A 129 21.80 -32.57 11.10
N ALA A 130 22.37 -33.40 11.98
CA ALA A 130 21.69 -33.80 13.22
C ALA A 130 21.75 -32.66 14.23
N THR A 131 20.67 -32.35 14.94
CA THR A 131 20.60 -31.14 15.79
C THR A 131 20.34 -31.45 17.27
N GLY A 132 21.12 -30.84 18.16
CA GLY A 132 21.05 -31.03 19.62
C GLY A 132 21.02 -29.72 20.41
N ILE A 133 20.20 -29.65 21.47
CA ILE A 133 20.23 -28.53 22.44
C ILE A 133 20.09 -29.01 23.89
N PHE A 134 21.03 -28.59 24.73
CA PHE A 134 21.06 -28.98 26.14
C PHE A 134 21.25 -27.77 27.05
N GLY A 135 20.44 -27.73 28.11
CA GLY A 135 20.55 -26.77 29.20
C GLY A 135 19.44 -25.71 29.27
N LYS A 136 19.77 -24.45 29.57
CA LYS A 136 18.82 -23.32 29.74
C LYS A 136 18.42 -22.73 28.39
N VAL A 137 17.21 -23.04 27.92
CA VAL A 137 16.69 -22.51 26.65
C VAL A 137 15.98 -21.18 26.80
N HIS A 138 15.01 -21.08 27.70
CA HIS A 138 14.28 -19.83 28.01
C HIS A 138 13.66 -19.09 26.81
N LEU A 139 13.36 -19.81 25.72
CA LEU A 139 12.71 -19.33 24.48
C LEU A 139 11.37 -20.02 24.21
N GLY A 140 10.91 -20.91 25.09
CA GLY A 140 9.89 -21.87 24.72
C GLY A 140 9.23 -22.64 25.86
N SER A 141 8.30 -23.54 25.49
CA SER A 141 7.45 -24.24 26.45
C SER A 141 8.04 -25.52 27.04
N GLY A 142 9.01 -26.13 26.36
CA GLY A 142 9.60 -27.43 26.71
C GLY A 142 8.59 -28.59 26.77
N GLN A 143 7.39 -28.44 26.20
CA GLN A 143 6.35 -29.47 26.14
C GLN A 143 6.20 -30.02 24.72
N PRO A 144 5.82 -31.30 24.55
CA PRO A 144 5.58 -31.87 23.22
C PRO A 144 4.35 -31.23 22.58
N GLY A 145 4.41 -30.99 21.26
CA GLY A 145 3.30 -30.43 20.46
C GLY A 145 3.15 -28.90 20.51
N SER A 146 4.02 -28.18 21.22
CA SER A 146 4.07 -26.71 21.16
C SER A 146 4.97 -26.30 19.99
N PRO A 147 4.55 -25.33 19.15
CA PRO A 147 5.40 -24.84 18.06
C PRO A 147 6.65 -24.09 18.59
N CYS A 148 6.60 -23.56 19.81
CA CYS A 148 7.74 -22.92 20.48
C CYS A 148 8.48 -23.89 21.43
N ASN A 149 8.58 -25.18 21.13
CA ASN A 149 9.49 -26.08 21.85
C ASN A 149 10.79 -26.26 21.04
N PRO A 150 11.85 -26.87 21.59
CA PRO A 150 13.09 -27.08 20.84
C PRO A 150 12.90 -27.83 19.51
N SER A 151 11.99 -28.80 19.43
CA SER A 151 11.71 -29.50 18.17
C SER A 151 11.05 -28.62 17.10
N GLY A 152 10.20 -27.67 17.51
CA GLY A 152 9.66 -26.62 16.63
C GLY A 152 10.69 -25.54 16.27
N MET A 153 11.87 -25.55 16.90
CA MET A 153 13.04 -24.74 16.54
C MET A 153 14.10 -25.59 15.80
N GLY A 154 13.71 -26.74 15.23
CA GLY A 154 14.61 -27.57 14.44
C GLY A 154 15.52 -28.53 15.19
N PHE A 155 15.41 -28.68 16.52
CA PHE A 155 16.24 -29.62 17.30
C PHE A 155 15.68 -31.06 17.37
N ASP A 156 16.51 -32.04 17.01
CA ASP A 156 16.17 -33.47 17.06
C ASP A 156 16.22 -34.02 18.50
N GLU A 157 17.30 -33.74 19.22
CA GLU A 157 17.56 -34.24 20.57
C GLU A 157 17.73 -33.09 21.56
N TRP A 158 17.03 -33.13 22.69
CA TRP A 158 17.11 -32.05 23.65
C TRP A 158 16.75 -32.45 25.08
N CYS A 159 17.48 -31.89 26.04
CA CYS A 159 17.17 -31.95 27.47
C CYS A 159 17.37 -30.56 28.09
N VAL A 160 16.26 -29.91 28.48
CA VAL A 160 16.27 -28.46 28.74
C VAL A 160 15.52 -28.05 30.00
N GLY A 161 16.03 -27.00 30.64
CA GLY A 161 15.29 -26.17 31.60
C GLY A 161 14.58 -25.01 30.91
N LEU A 162 13.43 -24.58 31.47
CA LEU A 162 12.65 -23.48 30.90
C LEU A 162 13.19 -22.09 31.23
N ASN A 163 14.02 -22.00 32.27
CA ASN A 163 14.75 -20.84 32.74
C ASN A 163 15.92 -21.37 33.61
N PHE A 164 16.47 -20.56 34.50
CA PHE A 164 17.42 -20.97 35.54
C PHE A 164 16.98 -22.25 36.28
N TYR A 165 17.96 -23.10 36.56
CA TYR A 165 17.91 -24.31 37.39
C TYR A 165 19.33 -24.61 37.91
N ASP A 166 19.46 -25.32 39.04
CA ASP A 166 20.76 -25.67 39.63
C ASP A 166 20.83 -27.15 40.02
N ASN A 167 21.12 -27.47 41.29
CA ASN A 167 21.28 -28.83 41.78
C ASN A 167 19.95 -29.58 41.79
N ASP A 168 20.00 -30.85 41.41
CA ASP A 168 18.87 -31.76 41.34
C ASP A 168 17.66 -31.24 40.52
N PRO A 169 17.87 -30.80 39.25
CA PRO A 169 16.85 -30.04 38.52
C PRO A 169 15.74 -30.92 37.94
N TYR A 170 14.58 -30.30 37.70
CA TYR A 170 13.58 -30.85 36.77
C TYR A 170 13.94 -30.41 35.35
N LEU A 171 14.06 -31.37 34.44
CA LEU A 171 14.41 -31.11 33.04
C LEU A 171 13.42 -31.77 32.09
N SER A 172 13.18 -31.14 30.94
CA SER A 172 12.37 -31.73 29.88
C SER A 172 13.26 -32.36 28.84
N ARG A 173 13.23 -33.69 28.74
CA ARG A 173 13.92 -34.49 27.71
C ARG A 173 12.95 -34.86 26.60
N ASN A 174 13.07 -34.27 25.42
CA ASN A 174 12.16 -34.46 24.29
C ASN A 174 10.66 -34.39 24.69
N GLY A 175 10.32 -33.54 25.66
CA GLY A 175 8.96 -33.34 26.17
C GLY A 175 8.56 -34.20 27.37
N LYS A 176 9.38 -35.19 27.75
CA LYS A 176 9.19 -35.99 28.96
C LYS A 176 9.95 -35.33 30.12
N ILE A 177 9.26 -35.07 31.23
CA ILE A 177 9.89 -34.40 32.37
C ILE A 177 10.55 -35.42 33.30
N GLU A 178 11.77 -35.13 33.70
CA GLU A 178 12.60 -35.95 34.58
C GLU A 178 13.18 -35.10 35.70
N HIS A 179 13.09 -35.58 36.95
CA HIS A 179 13.82 -35.00 38.08
C HIS A 179 15.15 -35.75 38.19
N ARG A 180 16.26 -35.07 37.93
CA ARG A 180 17.59 -35.69 37.84
C ARG A 180 18.43 -35.27 39.04
N GLN A 181 19.30 -36.16 39.51
CA GLN A 181 20.17 -35.89 40.65
C GLN A 181 21.55 -35.42 40.15
N GLY A 182 22.13 -34.44 40.82
CA GLY A 182 23.44 -33.86 40.51
C GLY A 182 23.40 -32.38 40.11
N LYS A 183 24.58 -31.85 39.79
CA LYS A 183 24.83 -30.47 39.37
C LYS A 183 24.24 -30.21 37.98
N GLY A 184 23.34 -29.25 37.84
CA GLY A 184 22.69 -28.91 36.57
C GLY A 184 23.64 -28.64 35.40
N SER A 185 24.75 -27.95 35.64
CA SER A 185 25.78 -27.68 34.63
C SER A 185 26.52 -28.95 34.18
N VAL A 186 26.76 -29.89 35.10
CA VAL A 186 27.37 -31.20 34.79
C VAL A 186 26.39 -32.05 33.98
N LEU A 187 25.12 -32.10 34.39
CA LEU A 187 24.08 -32.88 33.70
C LEU A 187 23.86 -32.41 32.25
N ALA A 188 23.88 -31.09 32.01
CA ALA A 188 23.77 -30.53 30.66
C ALA A 188 24.97 -30.91 29.78
N MET A 189 26.18 -30.93 30.36
CA MET A 189 27.38 -31.37 29.64
C MET A 189 27.41 -32.88 29.40
N ASP A 190 26.90 -33.69 30.34
CA ASP A 190 26.77 -35.14 30.15
C ASP A 190 25.88 -35.44 28.95
N ASP A 191 24.70 -34.81 28.85
CA ASP A 191 23.80 -34.98 27.70
C ASP A 191 24.43 -34.51 26.38
N ALA A 192 25.21 -33.42 26.42
CA ALA A 192 25.93 -32.92 25.26
C ALA A 192 27.04 -33.90 24.79
N ILE A 193 27.82 -34.46 25.72
CA ILE A 193 28.85 -35.47 25.43
C ILE A 193 28.22 -36.75 24.87
N ASP A 194 27.08 -37.17 25.40
CA ASP A 194 26.33 -38.32 24.89
C ASP A 194 25.87 -38.08 23.44
N PHE A 195 25.33 -36.89 23.15
CA PHE A 195 24.95 -36.49 21.79
C PHE A 195 26.14 -36.50 20.82
N VAL A 196 27.25 -35.86 21.19
CA VAL A 196 28.47 -35.82 20.36
C VAL A 196 28.97 -37.24 20.11
N THR A 197 29.06 -38.06 21.15
CA THR A 197 29.54 -39.45 21.04
C THR A 197 28.66 -40.27 20.10
N LYS A 198 27.34 -40.15 20.23
CA LYS A 198 26.37 -40.83 19.36
C LYS A 198 26.51 -40.43 17.89
N HIS A 199 26.55 -39.13 17.58
CA HIS A 199 26.55 -38.64 16.20
C HIS A 199 27.92 -38.69 15.52
N SER A 200 29.01 -38.68 16.30
CA SER A 200 30.37 -38.89 15.79
C SER A 200 30.61 -40.27 15.17
N ALA A 201 29.73 -41.25 15.43
CA ALA A 201 29.81 -42.58 14.84
C ALA A 201 29.31 -42.66 13.39
N SER A 202 28.83 -41.55 12.81
CA SER A 202 28.28 -41.47 11.46
C SER A 202 28.98 -40.38 10.63
N ASP A 203 28.85 -40.45 9.29
CA ASP A 203 29.34 -39.39 8.38
C ASP A 203 28.42 -38.15 8.35
N GLN A 204 27.31 -38.16 9.09
CA GLN A 204 26.37 -37.04 9.17
C GLN A 204 26.95 -35.95 10.10
N PRO A 205 27.06 -34.68 9.66
CA PRO A 205 27.52 -33.61 10.53
C PRO A 205 26.46 -33.28 11.60
N PHE A 206 26.88 -32.74 12.73
CA PHE A 206 25.94 -32.32 13.79
C PHE A 206 26.09 -30.84 14.17
N PHE A 207 24.97 -30.27 14.62
CA PHE A 207 24.88 -28.95 15.23
C PHE A 207 24.42 -29.10 16.67
N LEU A 208 25.24 -28.64 17.61
CA LEU A 208 25.02 -28.76 19.03
C LEU A 208 25.03 -27.38 19.69
N THR A 209 24.06 -27.13 20.56
CA THR A 209 24.06 -25.96 21.45
C THR A 209 24.05 -26.42 22.91
N VAL A 210 24.96 -25.88 23.71
CA VAL A 210 25.04 -26.12 25.16
C VAL A 210 24.94 -24.77 25.86
N TRP A 211 23.80 -24.52 26.49
CA TRP A 211 23.52 -23.27 27.16
C TRP A 211 23.46 -23.52 28.66
N PHE A 212 24.52 -23.16 29.36
CA PHE A 212 24.62 -23.42 30.79
C PHE A 212 23.56 -22.62 31.57
N PRO A 213 23.07 -23.17 32.69
CA PRO A 213 22.28 -22.42 33.66
C PRO A 213 23.15 -21.54 34.57
N SER A 214 24.47 -21.66 34.48
CA SER A 214 25.47 -21.02 35.32
C SER A 214 26.46 -20.16 34.52
N PRO A 215 27.13 -19.20 35.17
CA PRO A 215 26.83 -18.71 36.52
C PRO A 215 25.49 -17.97 36.61
N HIS A 216 24.69 -18.23 37.64
CA HIS A 216 23.46 -17.48 37.89
C HIS A 216 23.03 -17.62 39.35
N ASP A 217 22.47 -16.55 39.92
CA ASP A 217 22.00 -16.54 41.31
C ASP A 217 20.98 -17.67 41.53
N PRO A 218 21.07 -18.49 42.61
CA PRO A 218 21.80 -18.26 43.87
C PRO A 218 23.23 -18.83 43.99
N HIS A 219 23.89 -19.23 42.90
CA HIS A 219 25.28 -19.69 42.88
C HIS A 219 25.62 -20.91 43.76
N GLN A 220 24.80 -21.97 43.67
CA GLN A 220 24.94 -23.16 44.52
C GLN A 220 25.78 -24.28 43.89
N GLU A 221 26.04 -24.24 42.58
CA GLU A 221 26.88 -25.26 41.96
C GLU A 221 28.35 -25.01 42.30
N VAL A 222 29.05 -26.04 42.76
CA VAL A 222 30.48 -25.94 43.13
C VAL A 222 31.34 -26.76 42.16
N PRO A 223 32.53 -26.26 41.76
CA PRO A 223 33.46 -27.01 40.94
C PRO A 223 34.03 -28.19 41.72
N ASP A 224 34.53 -29.20 41.00
CA ASP A 224 35.26 -30.29 41.62
C ASP A 224 36.66 -29.81 42.07
N GLY A 225 37.17 -30.37 43.17
CA GLY A 225 38.47 -30.02 43.73
C GLY A 225 38.39 -29.28 45.07
N PRO A 226 39.51 -28.66 45.52
CA PRO A 226 39.54 -27.95 46.79
C PRO A 226 38.68 -26.66 46.75
N PRO A 227 38.21 -26.15 47.91
CA PRO A 227 37.46 -24.90 47.96
C PRO A 227 38.24 -23.72 47.35
N LEU A 228 37.67 -23.08 46.33
CA LEU A 228 38.25 -21.92 45.67
C LEU A 228 37.68 -20.60 46.20
N TYR A 229 38.46 -19.52 46.06
CA TYR A 229 38.08 -18.12 46.32
C TYR A 229 37.58 -17.83 47.74
N THR A 230 38.03 -18.61 48.73
CA THR A 230 37.67 -18.40 50.15
C THR A 230 38.09 -16.99 50.59
N GLY A 231 37.12 -16.18 51.03
CA GLY A 231 37.35 -14.79 51.46
C GLY A 231 36.99 -13.73 50.41
N GLU A 232 36.74 -14.11 49.15
CA GLU A 232 36.31 -13.20 48.10
C GLU A 232 34.81 -12.89 48.19
N LYS A 233 34.42 -11.63 47.90
CA LYS A 233 33.03 -11.16 48.03
C LYS A 233 32.04 -11.93 47.16
N GLN A 234 32.45 -12.34 45.97
CA GLN A 234 31.63 -13.02 44.96
C GLN A 234 32.06 -14.49 44.73
N ALA A 235 32.54 -15.16 45.79
CA ALA A 235 33.14 -16.50 45.68
C ALA A 235 32.21 -17.55 45.04
N GLY A 236 30.90 -17.51 45.29
CA GLY A 236 29.93 -18.44 44.68
C GLY A 236 29.83 -18.27 43.16
N TYR A 237 29.65 -17.03 42.70
CA TYR A 237 29.64 -16.66 41.27
C TYR A 237 30.91 -17.14 40.55
N TYR A 238 32.08 -16.88 41.13
CA TYR A 238 33.36 -17.30 40.57
C TYR A 238 33.58 -18.82 40.57
N ARG A 239 33.04 -19.54 41.56
CA ARG A 239 33.05 -21.01 41.60
C ARG A 239 32.25 -21.60 40.44
N GLU A 240 31.08 -21.05 40.14
CA GLU A 240 30.27 -21.50 39.01
C GLU A 240 30.97 -21.25 37.66
N ILE A 241 31.68 -20.12 37.51
CA ILE A 241 32.54 -19.88 36.33
C ILE A 241 33.61 -20.96 36.21
N THR A 242 34.24 -21.36 37.33
CA THR A 242 35.25 -22.42 37.32
C THR A 242 34.65 -23.79 37.02
N LEU A 243 33.43 -24.06 37.49
CA LEU A 243 32.71 -25.29 37.16
C LEU A 243 32.39 -25.37 35.66
N LEU A 244 31.95 -24.25 35.08
CA LEU A 244 31.70 -24.13 33.65
C LEU A 244 32.98 -24.35 32.84
N ASP A 245 34.11 -23.77 33.27
CA ASP A 245 35.43 -24.02 32.68
C ASP A 245 35.78 -25.51 32.68
N GLN A 246 35.57 -26.21 33.80
CA GLN A 246 35.75 -27.66 33.89
C GLN A 246 34.87 -28.42 32.88
N GLN A 247 33.62 -28.00 32.70
CA GLN A 247 32.71 -28.64 31.72
C GLN A 247 33.14 -28.38 30.28
N LEU A 248 33.61 -27.17 29.95
CA LEU A 248 34.19 -26.88 28.64
C LEU A 248 35.43 -27.74 28.38
N GLY A 249 36.29 -27.93 29.38
CA GLY A 249 37.43 -28.83 29.32
C GLY A 249 37.03 -30.28 29.01
N ARG A 250 35.97 -30.78 29.64
CA ARG A 250 35.41 -32.12 29.36
C ARG A 250 34.97 -32.26 27.91
N LEU A 251 34.24 -31.28 27.36
CA LEU A 251 33.82 -31.27 25.96
C LEU A 251 35.02 -31.26 25.01
N ARG A 252 35.97 -30.33 25.22
CA ARG A 252 37.17 -30.21 24.39
C ARG A 252 38.02 -31.47 24.43
N LYS A 253 38.11 -32.14 25.59
CA LYS A 253 38.75 -33.44 25.72
C LYS A 253 38.00 -34.51 24.93
N GLN A 254 36.68 -34.58 25.04
CA GLN A 254 35.87 -35.56 24.32
C GLN A 254 36.02 -35.44 22.80
N LEU A 255 36.00 -34.21 22.26
CA LEU A 255 36.21 -33.98 20.82
C LEU A 255 37.55 -34.55 20.33
N ARG A 256 38.63 -34.37 21.12
CA ARG A 256 39.96 -34.94 20.85
C ARG A 256 40.00 -36.46 21.00
N ASP A 257 39.37 -37.00 22.04
CA ASP A 257 39.32 -38.45 22.26
C ASP A 257 38.59 -39.16 21.10
N LEU A 258 37.54 -38.51 20.55
CA LEU A 258 36.79 -38.97 19.37
C LEU A 258 37.48 -38.67 18.03
N LYS A 259 38.55 -37.86 18.03
CA LYS A 259 39.31 -37.45 16.83
C LYS A 259 38.48 -36.69 15.80
N ILE A 260 37.56 -35.86 16.26
CA ILE A 260 36.68 -35.04 15.40
C ILE A 260 36.90 -33.53 15.58
N GLU A 261 37.83 -33.13 16.45
CA GLU A 261 38.16 -31.74 16.75
C GLU A 261 38.58 -30.97 15.49
N ASP A 262 39.34 -31.57 14.58
CA ASP A 262 39.78 -30.93 13.34
C ASP A 262 38.59 -30.54 12.45
N ASN A 263 37.52 -31.34 12.42
CA ASN A 263 36.31 -31.06 11.66
C ASN A 263 35.21 -30.37 12.49
N THR A 264 35.52 -29.84 13.68
CA THR A 264 34.51 -29.22 14.56
C THR A 264 34.81 -27.75 14.79
N ILE A 265 33.83 -26.90 14.48
CA ILE A 265 33.82 -25.49 14.88
C ILE A 265 33.25 -25.43 16.31
N LEU A 266 34.04 -24.94 17.26
CA LEU A 266 33.62 -24.72 18.64
C LEU A 266 33.62 -23.22 18.94
N TRP A 267 32.45 -22.64 19.24
CA TRP A 267 32.32 -21.23 19.59
C TRP A 267 31.78 -21.06 21.01
N TYR A 268 32.56 -20.38 21.86
CA TYR A 268 32.24 -20.04 23.22
C TYR A 268 31.83 -18.56 23.37
N CYS A 269 30.74 -18.27 24.08
CA CYS A 269 30.35 -16.91 24.47
C CYS A 269 29.50 -16.87 25.76
N SER A 270 28.97 -15.69 26.11
CA SER A 270 28.01 -15.47 27.22
C SER A 270 26.78 -14.71 26.72
N ASP A 271 25.66 -14.80 27.47
CA ASP A 271 24.36 -14.27 27.07
C ASP A 271 24.10 -12.79 27.43
N ASN A 272 24.86 -12.26 28.38
CA ASN A 272 24.88 -10.86 28.79
C ASN A 272 26.12 -10.58 29.64
N GLY A 273 26.36 -9.32 29.96
CA GLY A 273 27.43 -8.93 30.86
C GLY A 273 27.35 -9.55 32.26
N GLY A 274 28.43 -9.39 33.02
CA GLY A 274 28.64 -10.02 34.33
C GLY A 274 27.71 -9.52 35.44
N LEU A 275 27.78 -10.14 36.62
CA LEU A 275 27.09 -9.65 37.83
C LEU A 275 27.95 -8.72 38.69
N ASN A 276 29.28 -8.75 38.51
CA ASN A 276 30.22 -7.88 39.18
C ASN A 276 30.67 -6.74 38.25
N VAL A 277 30.33 -5.50 38.61
CA VAL A 277 30.66 -4.30 37.81
C VAL A 277 32.16 -4.19 37.52
N GLU A 278 33.01 -4.51 38.50
CA GLU A 278 34.48 -4.37 38.40
C GLU A 278 35.10 -5.28 37.31
N THR A 279 34.41 -6.36 36.94
CA THR A 279 34.89 -7.41 36.03
C THR A 279 33.98 -7.61 34.82
N SER A 280 32.93 -6.79 34.69
CA SER A 280 31.97 -6.86 33.58
C SER A 280 32.53 -6.41 32.23
N GLY A 281 33.70 -5.75 32.21
CA GLY A 281 34.40 -5.36 30.98
C GLY A 281 34.05 -3.99 30.41
N GLY A 282 33.35 -3.17 31.19
CA GLY A 282 32.92 -1.82 30.86
C GLY A 282 32.03 -1.23 31.96
N ARG A 283 31.36 -0.11 31.69
CA ARG A 283 30.44 0.52 32.65
C ARG A 283 29.15 -0.27 32.84
N GLU A 284 28.65 -0.28 34.08
CA GLU A 284 27.52 -1.09 34.54
C GLU A 284 27.75 -2.61 34.42
N LYS A 285 26.66 -3.39 34.38
CA LYS A 285 26.62 -4.85 34.41
C LYS A 285 25.32 -5.37 33.77
N LYS A 286 25.03 -6.68 33.87
CA LYS A 286 23.75 -7.28 33.42
C LYS A 286 22.54 -6.37 33.67
N GLY A 287 21.67 -6.24 32.68
CA GLY A 287 20.48 -5.38 32.70
C GLY A 287 20.70 -3.96 32.14
N SER A 288 21.91 -3.66 31.66
CA SER A 288 22.29 -2.34 31.14
C SER A 288 22.86 -2.41 29.72
N ILE A 289 22.59 -1.43 28.85
CA ILE A 289 23.15 -1.41 27.48
C ILE A 289 24.52 -0.70 27.38
N TYR A 290 25.08 -0.27 28.51
CA TYR A 290 26.49 0.16 28.57
C TYR A 290 27.42 -1.06 28.37
N GLU A 291 28.70 -0.83 28.11
CA GLU A 291 29.69 -1.86 27.75
C GLU A 291 29.68 -3.03 28.74
N GLY A 292 29.57 -2.77 30.05
CA GLY A 292 29.58 -3.83 31.07
C GLY A 292 28.35 -4.73 31.07
N GLY A 293 27.24 -4.33 30.45
CA GLY A 293 26.06 -5.19 30.33
C GLY A 293 25.94 -5.92 28.99
N LEU A 294 26.73 -5.55 27.98
CA LEU A 294 26.70 -6.14 26.63
C LEU A 294 27.98 -6.87 26.24
N ARG A 295 29.15 -6.40 26.67
CA ARG A 295 30.44 -6.98 26.27
C ARG A 295 30.67 -8.29 27.03
N VAL A 296 30.91 -9.35 26.28
CA VAL A 296 31.01 -10.72 26.79
C VAL A 296 32.27 -11.41 26.25
N PRO A 297 32.74 -12.51 26.88
CA PRO A 297 33.76 -13.35 26.29
C PRO A 297 33.29 -13.91 24.94
N GLY A 298 34.21 -14.03 23.98
CA GLY A 298 33.94 -14.60 22.66
C GLY A 298 35.19 -15.27 22.11
N ILE A 299 35.13 -16.59 21.89
CA ILE A 299 36.25 -17.37 21.35
C ILE A 299 35.71 -18.38 20.35
N ILE A 300 36.32 -18.48 19.17
CA ILE A 300 36.04 -19.52 18.18
C ILE A 300 37.29 -20.36 17.93
N GLU A 301 37.15 -21.68 17.97
CA GLU A 301 38.23 -22.65 17.74
C GLU A 301 37.83 -23.54 16.55
N TRP A 302 38.70 -23.63 15.54
CA TRP A 302 38.57 -24.60 14.45
C TRP A 302 39.97 -25.08 14.00
N PRO A 303 40.47 -26.18 14.58
CA PRO A 303 41.86 -26.61 14.41
C PRO A 303 42.29 -26.85 12.96
N ALA A 304 41.45 -27.44 12.09
CA ALA A 304 41.81 -27.68 10.68
C ALA A 304 41.97 -26.40 9.85
N ARG A 305 41.46 -25.26 10.33
CA ARG A 305 41.61 -23.94 9.68
C ARG A 305 42.64 -23.05 10.39
N ASP A 306 43.29 -23.55 11.44
CA ASP A 306 44.27 -22.82 12.26
C ASP A 306 43.78 -21.41 12.67
N LEU A 307 42.50 -21.30 13.07
CA LEU A 307 41.92 -20.04 13.51
C LEU A 307 42.59 -19.58 14.82
N ARG A 308 43.58 -18.69 14.72
CA ARG A 308 44.32 -18.13 15.85
C ARG A 308 44.41 -16.62 15.75
N GLY A 309 44.43 -15.95 16.89
CA GLY A 309 44.66 -14.51 16.97
C GLY A 309 43.61 -13.81 17.80
N ARG A 310 43.60 -12.47 17.74
CA ARG A 310 42.61 -11.63 18.39
C ARG A 310 42.18 -10.50 17.47
N THR A 311 40.95 -10.02 17.60
CA THR A 311 40.45 -8.84 16.91
C THR A 311 39.74 -7.89 17.85
N ASP A 312 39.96 -6.59 17.65
CA ASP A 312 39.21 -5.50 18.29
C ASP A 312 38.03 -5.02 17.43
N VAL A 313 37.85 -5.56 16.22
CA VAL A 313 36.69 -5.31 15.38
C VAL A 313 35.45 -5.84 16.11
N PRO A 314 34.40 -5.01 16.28
CA PRO A 314 33.23 -5.42 17.04
C PRO A 314 32.41 -6.47 16.30
N ALA A 315 31.99 -7.49 17.04
CA ALA A 315 31.10 -8.55 16.60
C ALA A 315 30.05 -8.81 17.69
N TRP A 316 28.95 -9.46 17.34
CA TRP A 316 27.88 -9.73 18.29
C TRP A 316 27.12 -11.00 18.00
N THR A 317 26.28 -11.42 18.93
CA THR A 317 25.53 -12.68 18.86
C THR A 317 24.59 -12.80 17.66
N CYS A 318 24.20 -11.71 17.00
CA CYS A 318 23.45 -11.77 15.74
C CYS A 318 24.33 -12.26 14.57
N ASP A 319 25.65 -12.02 14.60
CA ASP A 319 26.56 -12.45 13.52
C ASP A 319 26.78 -13.96 13.49
N ILE A 320 26.49 -14.68 14.59
CA ILE A 320 26.70 -16.13 14.70
C ILE A 320 25.90 -16.88 13.63
N TYR A 321 24.64 -16.49 13.39
CA TYR A 321 23.76 -17.14 12.40
C TYR A 321 24.35 -17.10 10.98
N PRO A 322 24.56 -15.92 10.35
CA PRO A 322 25.06 -15.87 8.97
C PRO A 322 26.48 -16.41 8.85
N THR A 323 27.33 -16.20 9.86
CA THR A 323 28.73 -16.66 9.85
C THR A 323 28.82 -18.19 9.86
N LEU A 324 28.05 -18.86 10.72
CA LEU A 324 28.09 -20.32 10.78
C LEU A 324 27.47 -20.99 9.56
N LEU A 325 26.43 -20.41 8.96
CA LEU A 325 25.91 -20.90 7.67
C LEU A 325 26.97 -20.77 6.57
N SER A 326 27.65 -19.63 6.49
CA SER A 326 28.77 -19.40 5.56
C SER A 326 29.91 -20.41 5.76
N MET A 327 30.38 -20.59 7.00
CA MET A 327 31.43 -21.56 7.35
C MET A 327 31.02 -23.02 7.08
N ALA A 328 29.72 -23.33 7.14
CA ALA A 328 29.17 -24.64 6.79
C ALA A 328 28.95 -24.84 5.28
N GLY A 329 29.14 -23.81 4.46
CA GLY A 329 28.82 -23.81 3.04
C GLY A 329 27.32 -23.92 2.76
N VAL A 330 26.49 -23.38 3.65
CA VAL A 330 25.02 -23.33 3.52
C VAL A 330 24.63 -21.93 3.05
N ASP A 331 23.96 -21.87 1.90
CA ASP A 331 23.38 -20.63 1.40
C ASP A 331 22.20 -20.21 2.29
N PRO A 332 22.21 -19.02 2.93
CA PRO A 332 21.09 -18.53 3.74
C PRO A 332 19.76 -18.47 2.98
N ASP A 333 19.79 -18.27 1.67
CA ASP A 333 18.59 -18.21 0.81
C ASP A 333 18.08 -19.61 0.41
N SER A 334 18.85 -20.67 0.68
CA SER A 334 18.41 -22.07 0.48
C SER A 334 17.60 -22.64 1.65
N THR A 335 17.32 -21.82 2.67
CA THR A 335 16.58 -22.24 3.87
C THR A 335 15.08 -22.37 3.57
N THR A 336 14.39 -23.22 4.32
CA THR A 336 12.97 -23.57 4.07
C THR A 336 11.96 -22.50 4.52
N GLY A 337 12.43 -21.45 5.19
CA GLY A 337 11.62 -20.38 5.76
C GLY A 337 11.61 -19.09 4.92
N PRO A 338 10.85 -18.06 5.34
CA PRO A 338 10.87 -16.76 4.69
C PRO A 338 12.24 -16.08 4.82
N THR A 339 12.68 -15.36 3.78
CA THR A 339 13.86 -14.49 3.86
C THR A 339 13.53 -13.27 4.72
N LEU A 340 13.90 -13.31 6.00
CA LEU A 340 13.66 -12.25 6.97
C LEU A 340 14.91 -11.33 7.06
N PRO A 341 14.76 -10.00 7.28
CA PRO A 341 15.91 -9.09 7.35
C PRO A 341 16.80 -9.43 8.55
N LEU A 342 18.10 -9.65 8.32
CA LEU A 342 19.08 -9.94 9.36
C LEU A 342 19.67 -8.65 9.95
N ASP A 343 20.02 -8.66 11.25
CA ASP A 343 20.84 -7.60 11.87
C ASP A 343 22.31 -8.06 12.00
N GLY A 344 22.58 -9.36 11.93
CA GLY A 344 23.93 -9.93 11.87
C GLY A 344 24.52 -9.92 10.45
N ILE A 345 25.85 -9.91 10.38
CA ILE A 345 26.60 -10.06 9.13
C ILE A 345 27.51 -11.30 9.18
N ASP A 346 27.89 -11.83 8.03
CA ASP A 346 28.95 -12.83 7.95
C ASP A 346 30.30 -12.18 8.31
N ILE A 347 30.86 -12.57 9.46
CA ILE A 347 32.16 -12.07 9.95
C ILE A 347 33.31 -13.02 9.63
N THR A 348 33.11 -14.02 8.77
CA THR A 348 34.19 -14.89 8.27
C THR A 348 35.38 -14.09 7.73
N PRO A 349 35.20 -12.98 6.96
CA PRO A 349 36.34 -12.16 6.52
C PRO A 349 37.13 -11.53 7.68
N ILE A 350 36.49 -11.19 8.80
CA ILE A 350 37.16 -10.67 10.00
C ILE A 350 37.95 -11.79 10.68
N ILE A 351 37.36 -12.98 10.82
CA ILE A 351 37.99 -14.16 11.41
C ILE A 351 39.19 -14.62 10.57
N ALA A 352 39.09 -14.54 9.24
CA ALA A 352 40.15 -14.88 8.29
C ALA A 352 41.26 -13.81 8.20
N GLY A 353 41.08 -12.64 8.84
CA GLY A 353 42.01 -11.50 8.76
C GLY A 353 41.98 -10.77 7.41
N GLU A 354 40.94 -11.01 6.60
CA GLU A 354 40.72 -10.36 5.30
C GLU A 354 40.06 -8.98 5.45
N SER A 355 39.39 -8.73 6.57
CA SER A 355 38.82 -7.42 6.94
C SER A 355 39.27 -6.97 8.33
N THR A 356 39.56 -5.68 8.45
CA THR A 356 39.88 -5.01 9.72
C THR A 356 38.81 -4.00 10.14
N SER A 357 37.63 -4.04 9.51
CA SER A 357 36.50 -3.15 9.82
C SER A 357 35.16 -3.88 9.77
N ARG A 358 34.19 -3.31 10.48
CA ARG A 358 32.78 -3.67 10.38
C ARG A 358 32.05 -2.55 9.64
N ASP A 359 31.40 -2.89 8.53
CA ASP A 359 30.76 -1.88 7.65
C ASP A 359 29.30 -1.57 8.04
N GLN A 360 28.72 -2.34 8.95
CA GLN A 360 27.34 -2.16 9.41
C GLN A 360 27.28 -1.87 10.92
N PRO A 361 26.58 -0.81 11.37
CA PRO A 361 26.39 -0.55 12.80
C PRO A 361 25.56 -1.62 13.52
N MET A 362 25.66 -1.65 14.85
CA MET A 362 24.87 -2.56 15.71
C MET A 362 23.86 -1.76 16.54
N GLY A 363 22.60 -2.19 16.51
CA GLY A 363 21.52 -1.58 17.27
C GLY A 363 21.12 -2.40 18.51
N PHE A 364 21.06 -1.74 19.66
CA PHE A 364 20.66 -2.32 20.94
C PHE A 364 19.42 -1.61 21.47
N TRP A 365 18.46 -2.35 22.03
CA TRP A 365 17.28 -1.74 22.65
C TRP A 365 16.74 -2.59 23.78
N HIS A 366 16.78 -2.03 24.99
CA HIS A 366 16.30 -2.66 26.21
C HIS A 366 15.08 -1.92 26.78
N GLN A 367 14.28 -2.63 27.58
CA GLN A 367 13.02 -2.15 28.16
C GLN A 367 11.96 -1.75 27.12
N PHE A 368 11.97 -2.38 25.94
CA PHE A 368 10.90 -2.23 24.95
C PHE A 368 9.55 -2.75 25.48
N GLN A 369 9.59 -3.89 26.18
CA GLN A 369 8.51 -4.50 26.97
C GLN A 369 9.06 -5.05 28.30
N GLN A 370 8.16 -5.25 29.26
CA GLN A 370 8.49 -5.85 30.55
C GLN A 370 8.73 -7.37 30.43
N GLY A 371 9.66 -7.88 31.23
CA GLY A 371 9.95 -9.30 31.34
C GLY A 371 8.88 -10.07 32.09
N GLN A 372 8.89 -11.40 31.95
CA GLN A 372 7.95 -12.31 32.58
C GLN A 372 8.70 -13.35 33.42
N LEU A 373 8.24 -13.59 34.64
CA LEU A 373 8.83 -14.57 35.54
C LEU A 373 8.54 -16.00 35.07
N THR A 374 9.58 -16.83 35.01
CA THR A 374 9.49 -18.24 34.64
C THR A 374 10.14 -19.08 35.73
N TYR A 375 9.33 -19.71 36.58
CA TYR A 375 9.80 -20.61 37.64
C TYR A 375 9.97 -22.03 37.09
N SER A 376 11.17 -22.35 36.59
CA SER A 376 11.46 -23.59 35.84
C SER A 376 10.98 -24.85 36.57
N ASP A 377 11.47 -25.09 37.79
CA ASP A 377 11.12 -26.31 38.55
C ASP A 377 9.64 -26.41 38.89
N ARG A 378 9.02 -25.31 39.33
CA ARG A 378 7.59 -25.31 39.66
C ARG A 378 6.75 -25.71 38.44
N ILE A 379 7.11 -25.22 37.25
CA ILE A 379 6.39 -25.51 36.01
C ILE A 379 6.63 -26.95 35.59
N LEU A 380 7.89 -27.38 35.54
CA LEU A 380 8.27 -28.72 35.08
C LEU A 380 7.78 -29.80 36.03
N LYS A 381 7.90 -29.62 37.35
CA LYS A 381 7.31 -30.52 38.35
C LYS A 381 5.80 -30.70 38.16
N ALA A 382 5.06 -29.61 37.95
CA ALA A 382 3.61 -29.69 37.73
C ALA A 382 3.25 -30.42 36.42
N ILE A 383 4.10 -30.34 35.38
CA ILE A 383 3.93 -31.10 34.15
C ILE A 383 4.25 -32.58 34.39
N MET A 384 5.34 -32.88 35.11
CA MET A 384 5.74 -34.24 35.48
C MET A 384 4.62 -34.96 36.25
N GLU A 385 4.04 -34.31 37.26
CA GLU A 385 2.93 -34.86 38.06
C GLU A 385 1.71 -35.19 37.18
N LYS A 386 1.42 -34.36 36.17
CA LYS A 386 0.36 -34.62 35.17
C LYS A 386 0.70 -35.78 34.23
N GLN A 387 1.95 -35.89 33.79
CA GLN A 387 2.43 -37.01 32.98
C GLN A 387 2.32 -38.33 33.75
N GLN A 388 2.72 -38.35 35.02
CA GLN A 388 2.62 -39.52 35.89
C GLN A 388 1.16 -39.92 36.17
N ALA A 389 0.25 -38.95 36.23
CA ALA A 389 -1.19 -39.19 36.36
C ALA A 389 -1.87 -39.64 35.04
N GLY A 390 -1.13 -39.73 33.92
CA GLY A 390 -1.69 -40.09 32.61
C GLY A 390 -2.66 -39.03 32.03
N ALA A 391 -2.53 -37.76 32.43
CA ALA A 391 -3.39 -36.69 31.93
C ALA A 391 -3.20 -36.49 30.41
N PRO A 392 -4.25 -36.13 29.65
CA PRO A 392 -4.09 -35.81 28.23
C PRO A 392 -3.32 -34.49 28.02
N LEU A 393 -2.73 -34.34 26.84
CA LEU A 393 -2.20 -33.05 26.37
C LEU A 393 -3.33 -32.11 25.95
N PRO A 394 -3.13 -30.77 26.02
CA PRO A 394 -1.97 -30.10 26.59
C PRO A 394 -2.02 -30.04 28.12
N HIS A 395 -0.90 -30.36 28.80
CA HIS A 395 -0.83 -30.25 30.26
C HIS A 395 -0.95 -28.80 30.76
N ASN A 396 -0.54 -27.83 29.94
CA ASN A 396 -0.77 -26.40 30.17
C ASN A 396 -1.05 -25.69 28.84
N ALA A 397 -2.33 -25.57 28.47
CA ALA A 397 -2.77 -24.98 27.21
C ALA A 397 -2.23 -23.56 27.00
N HIS A 398 -2.26 -22.70 28.03
CA HIS A 398 -1.75 -21.34 27.94
C HIS A 398 -0.26 -21.32 27.59
N ARG A 399 0.57 -22.18 28.21
CA ARG A 399 2.00 -22.26 27.92
C ARG A 399 2.32 -22.93 26.58
N MET A 400 1.41 -23.68 25.99
CA MET A 400 1.62 -24.30 24.67
C MET A 400 1.49 -23.26 23.54
N GLN A 401 0.59 -22.30 23.73
CA GLN A 401 0.23 -21.26 22.75
C GLN A 401 0.74 -19.86 23.12
N LYS A 402 1.55 -19.76 24.18
CA LYS A 402 2.08 -18.47 24.64
C LYS A 402 2.92 -17.83 23.54
N ASP A 403 2.60 -16.57 23.24
CA ASP A 403 3.27 -15.76 22.22
C ASP A 403 3.28 -16.34 20.79
N VAL A 404 2.56 -17.44 20.49
CA VAL A 404 2.58 -18.14 19.18
C VAL A 404 1.94 -17.31 18.07
N ASP A 405 0.71 -16.84 18.26
CA ASP A 405 -0.09 -16.17 17.21
C ASP A 405 -0.17 -14.64 17.37
N GLU A 406 0.62 -14.03 18.26
CA GLU A 406 0.46 -12.60 18.56
C GLU A 406 1.45 -11.71 17.79
N PHE A 407 0.88 -10.76 17.04
CA PHE A 407 1.56 -9.66 16.37
C PHE A 407 1.14 -8.33 17.03
N PRO A 408 1.77 -7.95 18.15
CA PRO A 408 1.42 -6.72 18.84
C PRO A 408 1.64 -5.51 17.93
N GLN A 409 0.77 -4.51 18.04
CA GLN A 409 0.87 -3.28 17.24
C GLN A 409 1.43 -2.14 18.09
N PHE A 410 2.61 -1.66 17.75
CA PHE A 410 3.24 -0.48 18.34
C PHE A 410 3.33 0.64 17.31
N ALA A 411 3.18 1.88 17.75
CA ALA A 411 3.45 3.03 16.89
C ALA A 411 4.92 3.01 16.45
N GLU A 412 5.19 3.23 15.15
CA GLU A 412 6.56 3.34 14.61
C GLU A 412 7.38 4.44 15.30
N THR A 413 6.71 5.42 15.92
CA THR A 413 7.34 6.50 16.68
C THR A 413 7.66 6.12 18.14
N LYS A 414 7.55 4.84 18.51
CA LYS A 414 7.87 4.35 19.86
C LYS A 414 9.35 4.53 20.16
N THR A 415 9.63 5.18 21.30
CA THR A 415 11.00 5.55 21.73
C THR A 415 11.27 5.23 23.20
N THR A 416 10.37 4.49 23.85
CA THR A 416 10.46 4.10 25.27
C THR A 416 11.61 3.13 25.51
N GLY A 417 12.21 3.19 26.70
CA GLY A 417 13.32 2.33 27.12
C GLY A 417 14.68 2.97 26.85
N HIS A 418 15.73 2.15 26.79
CA HIS A 418 17.11 2.57 26.52
C HIS A 418 17.57 1.89 25.23
N ALA A 419 17.88 2.69 24.21
CA ALA A 419 18.42 2.21 22.94
C ALA A 419 19.85 2.73 22.73
N ALA A 420 20.65 2.01 21.94
CA ALA A 420 21.97 2.47 21.53
C ALA A 420 22.27 2.07 20.08
N TRP A 421 23.06 2.90 19.41
CA TRP A 421 23.56 2.70 18.05
C TRP A 421 25.08 2.70 18.09
N ASN A 422 25.70 1.57 17.79
CA ASN A 422 27.15 1.40 17.76
C ASN A 422 27.64 1.40 16.30
N ASP A 423 28.05 2.58 15.84
CA ASP A 423 28.69 2.84 14.55
C ASP A 423 30.19 3.00 14.80
N TRP A 424 30.89 1.87 14.83
CA TRP A 424 32.23 1.73 15.37
C TRP A 424 33.22 2.81 14.86
N PRO A 425 33.99 3.49 15.74
CA PRO A 425 34.12 3.29 17.19
C PRO A 425 33.14 4.11 18.06
N TRP A 426 32.08 4.68 17.46
CA TRP A 426 31.16 5.59 18.14
C TRP A 426 29.89 4.89 18.61
N LYS A 427 29.48 5.16 19.85
CA LYS A 427 28.24 4.63 20.41
C LYS A 427 27.34 5.77 20.87
N LEU A 428 26.16 5.85 20.28
CA LEU A 428 25.12 6.82 20.64
C LEU A 428 24.05 6.11 21.47
N HIS A 429 23.85 6.55 22.71
CA HIS A 429 22.74 6.13 23.55
C HIS A 429 21.55 7.07 23.39
N ARG A 430 20.35 6.50 23.52
CA ARG A 430 19.08 7.20 23.70
C ARG A 430 18.36 6.65 24.92
N ILE A 431 18.24 7.46 25.96
CA ILE A 431 17.67 7.09 27.25
C ILE A 431 16.27 7.70 27.39
N ASN A 432 15.27 6.86 27.65
CA ASN A 432 13.87 7.23 27.86
C ASN A 432 13.29 8.13 26.75
N GLY A 433 13.74 7.89 25.51
CA GLY A 433 13.31 8.58 24.30
C GLY A 433 13.80 10.03 24.15
N LYS A 434 14.43 10.63 25.15
CA LYS A 434 14.68 12.09 25.21
C LYS A 434 16.14 12.49 25.42
N LYS A 435 16.91 11.71 26.19
CA LYS A 435 18.30 12.03 26.50
C LYS A 435 19.22 11.27 25.56
N PHE A 436 20.24 11.96 25.02
CA PHE A 436 21.28 11.34 24.21
C PHE A 436 22.62 11.45 24.93
N GLU A 437 23.45 10.42 24.78
CA GLU A 437 24.84 10.39 25.25
C GLU A 437 25.70 9.80 24.12
N LEU A 438 26.85 10.39 23.82
CA LEU A 438 27.72 9.98 22.71
C LEU A 438 29.13 9.68 23.23
N TYR A 439 29.63 8.48 22.94
CA TYR A 439 30.94 8.01 23.38
C TYR A 439 31.77 7.51 22.20
N ASN A 440 33.10 7.64 22.31
CA ASN A 440 34.05 6.95 21.44
C ASN A 440 34.68 5.81 22.25
N LEU A 441 34.35 4.57 21.91
CA LEU A 441 34.71 3.40 22.73
C LEU A 441 36.18 2.99 22.64
N VAL A 442 36.95 3.55 21.71
CA VAL A 442 38.40 3.38 21.65
C VAL A 442 39.08 4.29 22.67
N ASP A 443 38.67 5.56 22.72
CA ASP A 443 39.24 6.56 23.62
C ASP A 443 38.64 6.50 25.04
N ASP A 444 37.38 6.08 25.15
CA ASP A 444 36.58 6.02 26.38
C ASP A 444 35.86 4.66 26.51
N PRO A 445 36.61 3.56 26.78
CA PRO A 445 36.04 2.20 26.87
C PRO A 445 35.11 2.00 28.08
N MET A 446 35.08 2.95 29.03
CA MET A 446 34.22 2.93 30.21
C MET A 446 33.00 3.86 30.07
N GLU A 447 32.80 4.52 28.92
CA GLU A 447 31.65 5.40 28.65
C GLU A 447 31.45 6.46 29.77
N GLU A 448 32.54 7.10 30.20
CA GLU A 448 32.57 8.08 31.28
C GLU A 448 32.39 9.53 30.78
N HIS A 449 32.81 9.82 29.55
CA HIS A 449 32.90 11.17 29.00
C HIS A 449 31.89 11.38 27.86
N ASP A 450 30.69 11.90 28.20
CA ASP A 450 29.65 12.18 27.20
C ASP A 450 30.02 13.36 26.29
N LEU A 451 30.17 13.08 25.00
CA LEU A 451 30.51 14.04 23.95
C LEU A 451 29.28 14.61 23.22
N SER A 452 28.06 14.27 23.62
CA SER A 452 26.82 14.72 22.96
C SER A 452 26.65 16.25 23.01
N GLY A 453 27.25 16.91 23.99
CA GLY A 453 27.29 18.36 24.13
C GLY A 453 28.45 19.06 23.42
N ASP A 454 29.41 18.32 22.84
CA ASP A 454 30.57 18.91 22.15
C ASP A 454 30.14 19.44 20.76
N PRO A 455 30.26 20.75 20.48
CA PRO A 455 29.94 21.32 19.17
C PRO A 455 30.68 20.66 18.01
N LYS A 456 31.89 20.10 18.24
CA LYS A 456 32.68 19.41 17.21
C LYS A 456 32.06 18.09 16.76
N GLN A 457 31.20 17.48 17.59
CA GLN A 457 30.54 16.21 17.28
C GLN A 457 29.11 16.39 16.77
N ARG A 458 28.66 17.63 16.57
CA ARG A 458 27.26 17.94 16.23
C ARG A 458 26.76 17.19 14.99
N ASP A 459 27.53 17.17 13.91
CA ASP A 459 27.13 16.52 12.66
C ASP A 459 27.05 15.00 12.80
N ARG A 460 28.00 14.40 13.52
CA ARG A 460 28.00 12.96 13.85
C ARG A 460 26.78 12.61 14.69
N LEU A 461 26.49 13.40 15.71
CA LEU A 461 25.33 13.21 16.58
C LEU A 461 24.03 13.22 15.76
N VAL A 462 23.83 14.21 14.88
CA VAL A 462 22.63 14.28 14.02
C VAL A 462 22.52 13.07 13.11
N ARG A 463 23.63 12.66 12.48
CA ARG A 463 23.66 11.50 11.58
C ARG A 463 23.26 10.23 12.33
N MET A 464 23.92 9.94 13.45
CA MET A 464 23.66 8.74 14.25
C MET A 464 22.26 8.75 14.89
N GLN A 465 21.70 9.92 15.23
CA GLN A 465 20.30 10.04 15.67
C GLN A 465 19.33 9.61 14.57
N LYS A 466 19.56 10.04 13.34
CA LYS A 466 18.72 9.66 12.19
C LYS A 466 18.84 8.16 11.89
N GLU A 467 20.04 7.61 11.89
CA GLU A 467 20.29 6.17 11.70
C GLU A 467 19.62 5.34 12.80
N LEU A 468 19.79 5.72 14.07
CA LEU A 468 19.13 5.07 15.20
C LEU A 468 17.60 5.11 15.07
N ASP A 469 17.01 6.26 14.71
CA ASP A 469 15.57 6.39 14.49
C ASP A 469 15.07 5.50 13.35
N GLN A 470 15.83 5.41 12.26
CA GLN A 470 15.51 4.53 11.12
C GLN A 470 15.55 3.06 11.51
N TRP A 471 16.61 2.65 12.22
CA TRP A 471 16.73 1.28 12.71
C TRP A 471 15.61 0.94 13.70
N MET A 472 15.33 1.80 14.69
CA MET A 472 14.25 1.57 15.67
C MET A 472 12.88 1.42 14.98
N ARG A 473 12.57 2.25 13.98
CA ARG A 473 11.35 2.10 13.17
C ARG A 473 11.32 0.76 12.45
N SER A 474 12.42 0.36 11.83
CA SER A 474 12.51 -0.94 11.16
C SER A 474 12.23 -2.10 12.13
N VAL A 475 12.74 -2.04 13.36
CA VAL A 475 12.50 -3.04 14.40
C VAL A 475 11.02 -3.07 14.81
N VAL A 476 10.37 -1.90 14.92
CA VAL A 476 8.93 -1.80 15.23
C VAL A 476 8.08 -2.43 14.12
N ARG A 477 8.40 -2.19 12.85
CA ARG A 477 7.71 -2.82 11.70
C ARG A 477 7.78 -4.34 11.75
N SER A 478 8.96 -4.89 12.04
CA SER A 478 9.15 -6.35 12.17
C SER A 478 8.33 -6.97 13.31
N ILE A 479 8.34 -6.37 14.51
CA ILE A 479 7.56 -6.92 15.64
C ILE A 479 6.05 -6.79 15.40
N ASN A 480 5.62 -5.74 14.68
CA ASN A 480 4.23 -5.53 14.23
C ASN A 480 3.78 -6.53 13.16
N GLY A 481 4.70 -7.28 12.56
CA GLY A 481 4.39 -8.40 11.66
C GLY A 481 4.69 -8.16 10.19
N GLU A 482 5.26 -7.02 9.82
CA GLU A 482 5.51 -6.68 8.40
C GLU A 482 6.46 -7.67 7.72
N ASP A 483 7.48 -8.16 8.41
CA ASP A 483 8.42 -9.17 7.86
C ASP A 483 7.74 -10.53 7.55
N TYR A 484 6.56 -10.79 8.13
CA TYR A 484 5.87 -12.09 8.08
C TYR A 484 4.62 -12.05 7.21
N GLN A 485 4.35 -10.89 6.62
CA GLN A 485 3.42 -10.81 5.51
C GLN A 485 4.16 -11.38 4.30
N ALA A 486 3.56 -12.34 3.59
CA ALA A 486 4.13 -12.84 2.34
C ALA A 486 4.51 -11.63 1.49
N ALA A 487 5.76 -11.56 1.01
CA ALA A 487 6.22 -10.49 0.13
C ALA A 487 5.10 -10.25 -0.89
N PRO A 488 4.50 -9.04 -0.94
CA PRO A 488 3.28 -8.84 -1.68
C PRO A 488 3.55 -9.28 -3.11
N LYS A 489 2.85 -10.33 -3.55
CA LYS A 489 2.95 -10.83 -4.93
C LYS A 489 2.83 -9.60 -5.83
N PRO A 490 3.70 -9.41 -6.83
CA PRO A 490 3.66 -8.20 -7.63
C PRO A 490 2.25 -8.00 -8.19
N VAL A 491 1.66 -6.85 -7.85
CA VAL A 491 0.26 -6.55 -8.17
C VAL A 491 0.21 -5.68 -9.41
N ILE A 492 -0.65 -6.05 -10.36
CA ILE A 492 -0.98 -5.25 -11.52
C ILE A 492 -2.51 -5.18 -11.63
N VAL A 493 -3.02 -3.97 -11.84
CA VAL A 493 -4.43 -3.68 -12.09
C VAL A 493 -4.54 -2.84 -13.38
N PRO A 494 -5.30 -3.27 -14.39
CA PRO A 494 -6.03 -4.54 -14.46
C PRO A 494 -5.13 -5.79 -14.41
N THR A 495 -5.67 -6.88 -13.89
CA THR A 495 -5.00 -8.18 -13.80
C THR A 495 -4.67 -8.68 -15.22
N PRO A 496 -3.39 -8.97 -15.51
CA PRO A 496 -3.00 -9.40 -16.84
C PRO A 496 -3.56 -10.80 -17.16
N VAL A 497 -3.78 -11.08 -18.45
CA VAL A 497 -4.24 -12.40 -18.91
C VAL A 497 -3.23 -13.50 -18.56
N SER A 498 -1.93 -13.23 -18.69
CA SER A 498 -0.85 -14.14 -18.32
C SER A 498 0.28 -13.41 -17.61
N MET A 499 0.68 -13.94 -16.45
CA MET A 499 1.82 -13.45 -15.67
C MET A 499 2.56 -14.62 -15.03
N GLN A 500 3.83 -14.77 -15.37
CA GLN A 500 4.71 -15.83 -14.85
C GLN A 500 5.85 -15.20 -14.07
N LEU A 501 5.88 -15.44 -12.76
CA LEU A 501 6.98 -15.04 -11.89
C LEU A 501 8.07 -16.10 -11.89
N ASN A 502 9.32 -15.68 -11.93
CA ASN A 502 10.46 -16.58 -11.76
C ASN A 502 11.20 -16.23 -10.46
N SER A 503 10.80 -16.87 -9.35
CA SER A 503 11.34 -16.57 -8.01
C SER A 503 12.82 -16.95 -7.83
N THR A 504 13.40 -17.70 -8.77
CA THR A 504 14.81 -18.12 -8.74
C THR A 504 15.72 -17.27 -9.64
N ALA A 505 15.15 -16.38 -10.45
CA ALA A 505 15.89 -15.54 -11.38
C ALA A 505 16.11 -14.13 -10.83
N GLU A 506 17.26 -13.54 -11.16
CA GLU A 506 17.57 -12.17 -10.80
C GLU A 506 16.51 -11.18 -11.30
N ALA A 507 16.18 -10.21 -10.45
CA ALA A 507 15.30 -9.10 -10.80
C ALA A 507 15.85 -8.27 -11.97
N GLY A 508 14.96 -7.61 -12.72
CA GLY A 508 15.35 -6.60 -13.69
C GLY A 508 15.74 -5.32 -12.97
N MET A 509 16.99 -4.87 -13.14
CA MET A 509 17.53 -3.69 -12.48
C MET A 509 17.68 -2.52 -13.44
N PHE A 510 17.53 -1.29 -12.94
CA PHE A 510 17.93 -0.07 -13.64
C PHE A 510 18.63 0.91 -12.69
N ASP A 511 19.52 1.74 -13.22
CA ASP A 511 20.33 2.67 -12.44
C ASP A 511 20.64 3.97 -13.23
N ALA A 512 21.44 4.87 -12.65
CA ALA A 512 21.74 6.17 -13.27
C ALA A 512 22.44 6.10 -14.64
N ASN A 513 23.00 4.95 -15.01
CA ASN A 513 23.62 4.71 -16.32
C ASN A 513 22.67 4.02 -17.30
N SER A 514 21.48 3.60 -16.85
CA SER A 514 20.43 3.03 -17.69
C SER A 514 19.87 4.06 -18.65
N ARG A 515 19.19 3.56 -19.69
CA ARG A 515 18.55 4.38 -20.73
C ARG A 515 17.19 3.78 -21.06
N ILE A 516 16.29 4.63 -21.55
CA ILE A 516 15.07 4.17 -22.22
C ILE A 516 15.36 4.13 -23.72
N LEU A 517 15.48 2.92 -24.27
CA LEU A 517 15.67 2.71 -25.70
C LEU A 517 14.32 2.56 -26.38
N VAL A 518 13.98 3.47 -27.28
CA VAL A 518 12.80 3.36 -28.13
C VAL A 518 13.19 2.83 -29.51
N ARG A 519 12.48 1.81 -29.98
CA ARG A 519 12.66 1.19 -31.30
C ARG A 519 11.35 1.29 -32.06
N PRO A 520 11.17 2.33 -32.88
CA PRO A 520 9.93 2.54 -33.61
C PRO A 520 9.89 1.76 -34.94
N SER A 521 8.69 1.40 -35.39
CA SER A 521 8.42 1.20 -36.82
C SER A 521 8.34 2.55 -37.54
N GLU A 522 8.55 2.60 -38.86
CA GLU A 522 8.60 3.86 -39.63
C GLU A 522 7.36 4.76 -39.43
N ALA A 523 6.18 4.19 -39.16
CA ALA A 523 4.91 4.91 -39.03
C ALA A 523 4.70 5.65 -37.68
N HIS A 524 5.43 5.31 -36.60
CA HIS A 524 5.11 5.80 -35.24
C HIS A 524 6.29 6.40 -34.45
N SER A 525 7.37 6.79 -35.14
CA SER A 525 8.62 7.21 -34.52
C SER A 525 8.52 8.42 -33.56
N SER A 526 7.71 9.42 -33.89
CA SER A 526 7.56 10.63 -33.06
C SER A 526 6.71 10.40 -31.80
N LEU A 527 5.63 9.61 -31.90
CA LEU A 527 4.75 9.28 -30.79
C LEU A 527 5.45 8.37 -29.78
N LEU A 528 6.17 7.34 -30.25
CA LEU A 528 6.91 6.44 -29.37
C LEU A 528 8.02 7.17 -28.62
N LEU A 529 8.73 8.09 -29.28
CA LEU A 529 9.73 8.93 -28.62
C LEU A 529 9.10 9.86 -27.57
N SER A 530 7.95 10.46 -27.89
CA SER A 530 7.20 11.30 -26.95
C SER A 530 6.77 10.49 -25.72
N HIS A 531 6.29 9.27 -25.94
CA HIS A 531 5.93 8.35 -24.86
C HIS A 531 7.12 7.90 -24.02
N GLY A 532 8.29 7.64 -24.62
CA GLY A 532 9.52 7.38 -23.89
C GLY A 532 9.86 8.51 -22.92
N ASN A 533 9.64 9.77 -23.30
CA ASN A 533 9.83 10.93 -22.42
C ASN A 533 8.77 11.03 -21.30
N VAL A 534 7.54 10.59 -21.57
CA VAL A 534 6.50 10.43 -20.54
C VAL A 534 6.98 9.40 -19.50
N VAL A 535 7.40 8.21 -19.94
CA VAL A 535 7.91 7.16 -19.05
C VAL A 535 9.13 7.63 -18.25
N ALA A 536 10.08 8.34 -18.88
CA ALA A 536 11.23 8.90 -18.17
C ALA A 536 10.82 9.88 -17.05
N SER A 537 9.78 10.68 -17.28
CA SER A 537 9.25 11.63 -16.29
C SER A 537 8.49 10.92 -15.17
N GLU A 538 7.70 9.88 -15.50
CA GLU A 538 6.99 9.05 -14.52
C GLU A 538 7.98 8.27 -13.63
N LEU A 539 9.05 7.73 -14.21
CA LEU A 539 10.15 7.10 -13.48
C LEU A 539 10.87 8.08 -12.57
N GLU A 540 11.16 9.29 -13.05
CA GLU A 540 11.77 10.35 -12.25
C GLU A 540 10.91 10.67 -11.02
N ILE A 541 9.59 10.80 -11.19
CA ILE A 541 8.65 11.05 -10.08
C ILE A 541 8.71 9.94 -9.02
N LEU A 542 8.76 8.67 -9.45
CA LEU A 542 8.76 7.52 -8.56
C LEU A 542 10.12 7.29 -7.88
N THR A 543 11.21 7.53 -8.60
CA THR A 543 12.55 7.02 -8.23
C THR A 543 13.59 8.11 -7.99
N SER A 544 13.28 9.38 -8.27
CA SER A 544 14.22 10.51 -8.38
C SER A 544 15.26 10.39 -9.50
N LEU A 545 15.13 9.36 -10.35
CA LEU A 545 16.05 9.09 -11.44
C LEU A 545 15.40 9.35 -12.80
N ARG A 546 15.94 10.30 -13.55
CA ARG A 546 15.51 10.59 -14.93
C ARG A 546 16.43 9.92 -15.93
N LEU A 547 15.93 8.88 -16.58
CA LEU A 547 16.68 8.16 -17.61
C LEU A 547 16.65 8.93 -18.95
N PRO A 548 17.77 8.97 -19.69
CA PRO A 548 17.79 9.51 -21.05
C PRO A 548 16.99 8.60 -22.00
N VAL A 549 16.21 9.21 -22.89
CA VAL A 549 15.43 8.52 -23.92
C VAL A 549 16.18 8.59 -25.24
N ILE A 550 16.44 7.43 -25.85
CA ILE A 550 17.23 7.32 -27.08
C ILE A 550 16.47 6.48 -28.09
N SER A 551 16.28 7.02 -29.30
CA SER A 551 15.83 6.24 -30.45
C SER A 551 17.04 5.56 -31.08
N SER A 552 17.14 4.23 -30.97
CA SER A 552 18.26 3.47 -31.54
C SER A 552 17.94 1.98 -31.71
N THR A 553 18.46 1.39 -32.78
CA THR A 553 18.48 -0.06 -33.03
C THR A 553 19.68 -0.76 -32.38
N ASP A 554 20.55 -0.03 -31.67
CA ASP A 554 21.73 -0.58 -30.99
C ASP A 554 21.36 -1.69 -30.00
N LYS A 555 22.34 -2.57 -29.74
CA LYS A 555 22.20 -3.62 -28.72
C LYS A 555 21.94 -2.97 -27.35
N ALA A 556 20.87 -3.38 -26.70
CA ALA A 556 20.52 -2.94 -25.35
C ALA A 556 21.59 -3.38 -24.35
N LYS A 557 21.89 -2.52 -23.37
CA LYS A 557 22.72 -2.88 -22.22
C LYS A 557 21.86 -3.62 -21.20
N ARG A 558 22.51 -4.36 -20.29
CA ARG A 558 21.88 -5.20 -19.27
C ARG A 558 20.78 -4.49 -18.46
N ASN A 559 20.94 -3.20 -18.17
CA ASN A 559 20.04 -2.43 -17.30
C ASN A 559 19.17 -1.42 -18.07
N ASP A 560 19.16 -1.47 -19.41
CA ASP A 560 18.32 -0.58 -20.22
C ASP A 560 16.85 -1.01 -20.16
N ILE A 561 15.94 -0.05 -20.26
CA ILE A 561 14.50 -0.27 -20.49
C ILE A 561 14.26 -0.14 -21.99
N VAL A 562 13.77 -1.21 -22.64
CA VAL A 562 13.56 -1.24 -24.09
C VAL A 562 12.08 -1.21 -24.41
N LEU A 563 11.66 -0.23 -25.22
CA LEU A 563 10.32 -0.09 -25.76
C LEU A 563 10.38 -0.39 -27.28
N SER A 564 9.92 -1.56 -27.68
CA SER A 564 10.07 -2.06 -29.05
C SER A 564 8.73 -2.24 -29.76
N CYS A 565 8.48 -1.40 -30.76
CA CYS A 565 7.29 -1.49 -31.62
C CYS A 565 7.69 -2.08 -32.97
N SER A 566 7.26 -3.31 -33.29
CA SER A 566 7.61 -3.99 -34.55
C SER A 566 6.40 -4.67 -35.18
N ALA A 567 6.17 -4.44 -36.48
CA ALA A 567 5.03 -4.97 -37.24
C ALA A 567 5.13 -6.47 -37.59
N THR A 568 6.19 -7.17 -37.20
CA THR A 568 6.43 -8.58 -37.54
C THR A 568 6.30 -9.46 -36.30
N GLY A 569 5.17 -10.16 -36.19
CA GLY A 569 5.05 -11.34 -35.33
C GLY A 569 6.16 -12.35 -35.64
N GLY A 570 6.64 -13.04 -34.61
CA GLY A 570 7.92 -13.76 -34.61
C GLY A 570 8.21 -14.65 -35.82
N ASN A 571 9.37 -14.42 -36.43
CA ASN A 571 10.40 -15.42 -36.74
C ASN A 571 11.53 -14.72 -37.51
N ASP A 572 12.76 -14.87 -37.02
CA ASP A 572 13.96 -14.72 -37.84
C ASP A 572 13.96 -15.84 -38.91
N SER A 573 13.29 -15.63 -40.05
CA SER A 573 13.54 -16.37 -41.27
C SER A 573 13.15 -15.55 -42.49
N GLU A 574 14.15 -15.25 -43.32
CA GLU A 574 14.12 -14.48 -44.56
C GLU A 574 12.97 -14.87 -45.51
N GLY A 575 12.31 -13.86 -46.08
CA GLY A 575 11.36 -14.03 -47.18
C GLY A 575 10.83 -12.70 -47.71
N ASN A 576 11.36 -12.27 -48.86
CA ASN A 576 10.91 -11.11 -49.63
C ASN A 576 9.39 -11.18 -49.94
N ASP A 577 8.67 -10.08 -49.75
CA ASP A 577 7.78 -9.59 -50.81
C ASP A 577 7.56 -8.08 -50.73
N THR A 578 7.63 -7.44 -51.90
CA THR A 578 7.49 -6.01 -52.12
C THR A 578 6.10 -5.73 -52.68
N ASP A 579 5.32 -4.86 -52.03
CA ASP A 579 4.48 -3.82 -52.69
C ASP A 579 3.43 -3.23 -51.72
N ARG A 580 3.38 -1.89 -51.62
CA ARG A 580 2.22 -0.98 -51.84
C ARG A 580 2.22 0.28 -50.95
N ASP A 581 2.59 1.38 -51.59
CA ASP A 581 1.90 2.66 -51.77
C ASP A 581 0.97 3.25 -50.68
N GLY A 582 1.31 4.46 -50.21
CA GLY A 582 0.51 5.67 -50.46
C GLY A 582 -0.75 5.98 -49.62
N SER A 583 -0.56 6.71 -48.52
CA SER A 583 -1.48 7.67 -47.85
C SER A 583 -2.91 7.25 -47.45
N SER A 584 -3.19 7.21 -46.14
CA SER A 584 -4.41 7.77 -45.52
C SER A 584 -4.32 7.71 -44.00
N ASN A 585 -4.58 8.82 -43.29
CA ASN A 585 -4.70 8.90 -41.82
C ASN A 585 -6.02 8.30 -41.31
N ALA A 586 -6.29 7.03 -41.64
CA ALA A 586 -7.27 6.20 -40.95
C ALA A 586 -6.49 5.15 -40.14
N PRO A 587 -6.91 4.81 -38.90
CA PRO A 587 -6.18 3.82 -38.12
C PRO A 587 -6.14 2.50 -38.88
N THR A 588 -4.93 2.00 -39.15
CA THR A 588 -4.74 0.71 -39.80
C THR A 588 -5.14 -0.40 -38.83
N LYS A 589 -5.27 -1.64 -39.33
CA LYS A 589 -5.49 -2.83 -38.49
C LYS A 589 -4.40 -2.97 -37.40
N GLU A 590 -3.24 -2.34 -37.59
CA GLU A 590 -2.11 -2.26 -36.64
C GLU A 590 -2.37 -1.30 -35.46
N ASP A 591 -3.17 -0.24 -35.63
CA ASP A 591 -3.50 0.72 -34.55
C ASP A 591 -4.51 0.18 -33.51
N VAL A 592 -5.08 -1.01 -33.77
CA VAL A 592 -6.08 -1.68 -32.92
C VAL A 592 -5.46 -2.80 -32.06
N ALA A 593 -4.24 -3.23 -32.38
CA ALA A 593 -3.55 -4.29 -31.64
C ALA A 593 -3.06 -3.77 -30.27
N GLU A 594 -3.79 -4.05 -29.20
CA GLU A 594 -3.45 -3.58 -27.84
C GLU A 594 -2.62 -4.58 -27.02
N ASN A 595 -2.23 -5.71 -27.64
CA ASN A 595 -1.41 -6.74 -27.03
C ASN A 595 0.02 -6.27 -26.79
N TYR A 596 0.61 -6.73 -25.70
CA TYR A 596 2.02 -6.51 -25.41
C TYR A 596 2.63 -7.69 -24.67
N ARG A 597 3.96 -7.75 -24.74
CA ARG A 597 4.78 -8.65 -23.94
C ARG A 597 5.76 -7.83 -23.10
N LEU A 598 5.75 -8.03 -21.79
CA LEU A 598 6.73 -7.45 -20.87
C LEU A 598 7.58 -8.57 -20.28
N THR A 599 8.91 -8.46 -20.42
CA THR A 599 9.86 -9.35 -19.77
C THR A 599 10.82 -8.54 -18.91
N ALA A 600 10.99 -8.92 -17.64
CA ALA A 600 11.98 -8.35 -16.74
C ALA A 600 12.80 -9.47 -16.07
N GLY A 601 14.11 -9.24 -15.94
CA GLY A 601 15.03 -10.13 -15.23
C GLY A 601 16.49 -9.71 -15.43
N GLY A 602 17.45 -10.58 -15.11
CA GLY A 602 18.88 -10.28 -15.21
C GLY A 602 19.42 -9.86 -16.59
N ASN A 603 18.61 -9.94 -17.65
CA ASN A 603 18.90 -9.48 -19.02
C ASN A 603 18.31 -8.10 -19.36
N GLY A 604 17.63 -7.44 -18.40
CA GLY A 604 17.03 -6.12 -18.56
C GLY A 604 15.50 -6.14 -18.58
N ILE A 605 14.91 -4.98 -18.91
CA ILE A 605 13.46 -4.78 -18.95
C ILE A 605 13.08 -4.48 -20.41
N VAL A 606 12.22 -5.33 -20.99
CA VAL A 606 11.79 -5.20 -22.39
C VAL A 606 10.28 -5.23 -22.48
N ILE A 607 9.72 -4.25 -23.18
CA ILE A 607 8.31 -4.18 -23.54
C ILE A 607 8.23 -4.19 -25.07
N ALA A 608 7.59 -5.21 -25.61
CA ALA A 608 7.40 -5.38 -27.05
C ALA A 608 5.91 -5.43 -27.40
N ALA A 609 5.52 -4.76 -28.49
CA ALA A 609 4.17 -4.78 -29.01
C ALA A 609 4.16 -4.53 -30.53
N GLU A 610 3.06 -4.85 -31.18
CA GLU A 610 2.84 -4.58 -32.60
C GLU A 610 2.36 -3.14 -32.86
N SER A 611 1.87 -2.46 -31.81
CA SER A 611 1.39 -1.08 -31.90
C SER A 611 1.95 -0.18 -30.80
N PHE A 612 1.89 1.12 -31.05
CA PHE A 612 2.17 2.15 -30.04
C PHE A 612 1.31 1.97 -28.78
N VAL A 613 0.04 1.63 -28.94
CA VAL A 613 -0.92 1.49 -27.84
C VAL A 613 -0.55 0.33 -26.94
N GLY A 614 -0.15 -0.81 -27.51
CA GLY A 614 0.38 -1.95 -26.75
C GLY A 614 1.59 -1.57 -25.89
N ILE A 615 2.52 -0.78 -26.42
CA ILE A 615 3.65 -0.24 -25.63
C ILE A 615 3.16 0.61 -24.47
N THR A 616 2.16 1.48 -24.68
CA THR A 616 1.62 2.31 -23.61
C THR A 616 1.00 1.44 -22.50
N HIS A 617 0.26 0.38 -22.83
CA HIS A 617 -0.31 -0.53 -21.82
C HIS A 617 0.77 -1.32 -21.07
N GLY A 618 1.80 -1.78 -21.78
CA GLY A 618 2.92 -2.49 -21.18
C GLY A 618 3.71 -1.63 -20.20
N THR A 619 3.90 -0.36 -20.51
CA THR A 619 4.54 0.58 -19.58
C THR A 619 3.63 0.94 -18.40
N SER A 620 2.29 0.85 -18.51
CA SER A 620 1.40 0.95 -17.33
C SER A 620 1.70 -0.18 -16.34
N SER A 621 1.86 -1.41 -16.84
CA SER A 621 2.18 -2.58 -16.03
C SER A 621 3.58 -2.45 -15.40
N LEU A 622 4.56 -1.94 -16.14
CA LEU A 622 5.90 -1.67 -15.60
C LEU A 622 5.85 -0.73 -14.39
N LEU A 623 5.13 0.40 -14.48
CA LEU A 623 5.05 1.36 -13.38
C LEU A 623 4.47 0.77 -12.09
N GLN A 624 3.59 -0.22 -12.20
CA GLN A 624 3.01 -0.93 -11.04
C GLN A 624 3.95 -2.01 -10.46
N LEU A 625 4.88 -2.52 -11.27
CA LEU A 625 5.84 -3.53 -10.83
C LEU A 625 7.08 -2.94 -10.17
N ILE A 626 7.48 -1.72 -10.51
CA ILE A 626 8.70 -1.09 -9.99
C ILE A 626 8.68 -1.05 -8.46
N ASP A 627 9.82 -1.43 -7.90
CA ASP A 627 10.22 -1.08 -6.55
C ASP A 627 11.16 0.13 -6.64
N ALA A 628 10.67 1.27 -6.16
CA ALA A 628 11.38 2.52 -6.24
C ALA A 628 12.55 2.63 -5.25
N ASP A 629 12.59 1.82 -4.19
CA ASP A 629 13.69 1.82 -3.20
C ASP A 629 14.89 1.04 -3.72
N THR A 630 14.63 -0.07 -4.43
CA THR A 630 15.68 -0.94 -4.97
C THR A 630 15.99 -0.69 -6.45
N LEU A 631 15.21 0.17 -7.13
CA LEU A 631 15.30 0.43 -8.58
C LEU A 631 15.21 -0.88 -9.39
N SER A 632 14.27 -1.73 -8.99
CA SER A 632 14.15 -3.09 -9.51
C SER A 632 12.72 -3.39 -9.96
N VAL A 633 12.61 -4.44 -10.78
CA VAL A 633 11.37 -5.05 -11.23
C VAL A 633 11.51 -6.56 -11.01
N PRO A 634 10.54 -7.24 -10.37
CA PRO A 634 10.63 -8.67 -10.13
C PRO A 634 10.83 -9.44 -11.44
N SER A 635 11.53 -10.58 -11.39
CA SER A 635 11.71 -11.40 -12.59
C SER A 635 10.36 -11.95 -13.04
N VAL A 636 9.89 -11.51 -14.21
CA VAL A 636 8.53 -11.76 -14.68
C VAL A 636 8.47 -11.78 -16.21
N THR A 637 7.58 -12.62 -16.73
CA THR A 637 7.08 -12.53 -18.11
C THR A 637 5.57 -12.31 -18.09
N ILE A 638 5.11 -11.31 -18.82
CA ILE A 638 3.71 -10.94 -18.96
C ILE A 638 3.36 -10.92 -20.43
N GLU A 639 2.25 -11.58 -20.77
CA GLU A 639 1.62 -11.53 -22.09
C GLU A 639 0.18 -11.14 -21.86
N ASP A 640 -0.23 -10.01 -22.42
CA ASP A 640 -1.45 -9.35 -21.97
C ASP A 640 -2.14 -8.59 -23.10
N HIS A 641 -3.46 -8.56 -23.04
CA HIS A 641 -4.35 -7.93 -24.01
C HIS A 641 -5.73 -7.70 -23.38
N PRO A 642 -6.49 -6.69 -23.83
CA PRO A 642 -7.84 -6.46 -23.32
C PRO A 642 -8.86 -7.40 -23.95
N THR A 643 -9.90 -7.72 -23.17
CA THR A 643 -11.10 -8.42 -23.63
C THR A 643 -12.03 -7.50 -24.45
N ALA A 644 -12.19 -6.24 -24.01
CA ALA A 644 -13.04 -5.25 -24.68
C ALA A 644 -12.21 -4.25 -25.50
N SER A 645 -12.56 -4.03 -26.76
CA SER A 645 -11.88 -3.05 -27.65
C SER A 645 -12.18 -1.58 -27.33
N TYR A 646 -13.29 -1.31 -26.63
CA TYR A 646 -13.72 0.03 -26.25
C TYR A 646 -13.81 0.18 -24.73
N ARG A 647 -12.90 0.97 -24.15
CA ARG A 647 -12.81 1.20 -22.70
C ARG A 647 -12.70 2.68 -22.45
N ALA A 648 -13.78 3.29 -21.99
CA ALA A 648 -13.87 4.75 -21.95
C ALA A 648 -14.35 5.33 -20.62
N LEU A 649 -13.96 6.57 -20.39
CA LEU A 649 -14.49 7.47 -19.37
C LEU A 649 -15.05 8.70 -20.08
N MET A 650 -16.20 9.19 -19.67
CA MET A 650 -16.73 10.50 -20.09
C MET A 650 -16.66 11.50 -18.93
N VAL A 651 -16.22 12.72 -19.25
CA VAL A 651 -16.22 13.87 -18.34
C VAL A 651 -17.06 14.97 -18.96
N ASP A 652 -18.13 15.37 -18.27
CA ASP A 652 -18.97 16.50 -18.66
C ASP A 652 -18.31 17.85 -18.34
N VAL A 653 -17.90 18.56 -19.38
CA VAL A 653 -17.32 19.91 -19.26
C VAL A 653 -18.34 21.00 -19.62
N ALA A 654 -19.53 20.64 -20.11
CA ALA A 654 -20.55 21.58 -20.55
C ALA A 654 -21.43 22.07 -19.40
N ARG A 655 -21.80 21.19 -18.46
CA ARG A 655 -22.61 21.59 -17.29
C ARG A 655 -21.77 22.39 -16.31
N THR A 656 -20.59 21.86 -15.97
CA THR A 656 -19.58 22.53 -15.14
C THR A 656 -18.24 22.50 -15.86
N PRO A 657 -17.75 23.63 -16.38
CA PRO A 657 -16.43 23.67 -17.01
C PRO A 657 -15.31 23.26 -16.04
N HIS A 658 -14.28 22.59 -16.56
CA HIS A 658 -13.12 22.14 -15.78
C HIS A 658 -11.83 22.78 -16.31
N SER A 659 -10.86 23.05 -15.43
CA SER A 659 -9.52 23.42 -15.90
C SER A 659 -8.84 22.28 -16.65
N LEU A 660 -7.91 22.62 -17.55
CA LEU A 660 -7.11 21.62 -18.26
C LEU A 660 -6.31 20.71 -17.31
N GLY A 661 -5.94 21.20 -16.13
CA GLY A 661 -5.26 20.40 -15.11
C GLY A 661 -6.07 19.16 -14.75
N VAL A 662 -7.35 19.35 -14.39
CA VAL A 662 -8.24 18.23 -14.02
C VAL A 662 -8.46 17.26 -15.19
N ILE A 663 -8.58 17.76 -16.42
CA ILE A 663 -8.77 16.90 -17.60
C ILE A 663 -7.48 16.09 -17.87
N LYS A 664 -6.30 16.71 -17.75
CA LYS A 664 -5.00 16.00 -17.84
C LYS A 664 -4.86 14.95 -16.73
N ASP A 665 -5.39 15.21 -15.54
CA ASP A 665 -5.40 14.24 -14.45
C ASP A 665 -6.30 13.04 -14.76
N ALA A 666 -7.47 13.26 -15.39
CA ALA A 666 -8.31 12.19 -15.89
C ALA A 666 -7.62 11.36 -17.00
N VAL A 667 -6.85 12.00 -17.88
CA VAL A 667 -5.98 11.32 -18.86
C VAL A 667 -4.95 10.43 -18.16
N ARG A 668 -4.27 10.93 -17.12
CA ARG A 668 -3.29 10.13 -16.34
C ARG A 668 -3.95 8.94 -15.65
N LEU A 669 -5.16 9.11 -15.11
CA LEU A 669 -5.91 8.01 -14.53
C LEU A 669 -6.25 6.95 -15.60
N CYS A 670 -6.70 7.38 -16.78
CA CYS A 670 -6.97 6.48 -17.90
C CYS A 670 -5.73 5.69 -18.33
N ARG A 671 -4.60 6.39 -18.47
CA ARG A 671 -3.27 5.85 -18.79
C ARG A 671 -2.82 4.76 -17.82
N LEU A 672 -2.91 5.02 -16.51
CA LEU A 672 -2.45 4.07 -15.48
C LEU A 672 -3.26 2.77 -15.46
N TYR A 673 -4.56 2.85 -15.77
CA TYR A 673 -5.49 1.71 -15.77
C TYR A 673 -5.93 1.24 -17.16
N LYS A 674 -5.15 1.57 -18.21
CA LYS A 674 -5.33 1.05 -19.57
C LYS A 674 -6.72 1.35 -20.19
N MET A 675 -7.33 2.46 -19.77
CA MET A 675 -8.54 3.00 -20.41
C MET A 675 -8.13 3.70 -21.71
N ARG A 676 -8.74 3.32 -22.82
CA ARG A 676 -8.33 3.74 -24.16
C ARG A 676 -8.83 5.14 -24.53
N TYR A 677 -10.03 5.50 -24.08
CA TYR A 677 -10.71 6.71 -24.51
C TYR A 677 -11.14 7.60 -23.36
N LEU A 678 -11.04 8.92 -23.56
CA LEU A 678 -11.65 9.94 -22.72
C LEU A 678 -12.64 10.74 -23.57
N GLN A 679 -13.94 10.59 -23.35
CA GLN A 679 -14.96 11.40 -24.01
C GLN A 679 -15.14 12.73 -23.28
N LEU A 680 -15.10 13.83 -24.02
CA LEU A 680 -15.44 15.16 -23.52
C LEU A 680 -16.81 15.57 -24.06
N HIS A 681 -17.78 15.68 -23.15
CA HIS A 681 -19.09 16.25 -23.45
C HIS A 681 -18.97 17.78 -23.47
N LEU A 682 -18.75 18.33 -24.68
CA LEU A 682 -18.30 19.72 -24.87
C LEU A 682 -19.44 20.74 -24.94
N THR A 683 -20.68 20.29 -25.20
CA THR A 683 -21.81 21.18 -25.45
C THR A 683 -23.07 20.68 -24.80
N ASP A 684 -23.77 21.57 -24.08
CA ASP A 684 -25.11 21.34 -23.54
C ASP A 684 -25.88 22.66 -23.44
N ASN A 685 -27.03 22.63 -22.76
CA ASN A 685 -27.88 23.77 -22.48
C ASN A 685 -27.19 24.84 -21.63
N GLN A 686 -26.26 24.48 -20.75
CA GLN A 686 -25.60 25.42 -19.83
C GLN A 686 -24.40 26.11 -20.47
N HIS A 687 -23.55 25.39 -21.20
CA HIS A 687 -22.39 25.96 -21.89
C HIS A 687 -22.08 25.29 -23.23
N PHE A 688 -21.47 26.08 -24.11
CA PHE A 688 -20.85 25.63 -25.35
C PHE A 688 -19.34 25.81 -25.22
N THR A 689 -18.62 24.77 -24.82
CA THR A 689 -17.20 24.91 -24.43
C THR A 689 -16.21 24.82 -25.58
N PHE A 690 -16.66 24.40 -26.76
CA PHE A 690 -15.81 24.34 -27.95
C PHE A 690 -15.60 25.74 -28.59
N PRO A 691 -14.37 26.16 -28.92
CA PRO A 691 -14.04 27.50 -29.44
C PRO A 691 -14.41 27.73 -30.92
N PHE A 692 -15.68 27.58 -31.27
CA PHE A 692 -16.12 27.90 -32.63
C PHE A 692 -16.55 29.38 -32.72
N ALA A 693 -15.70 30.22 -33.34
CA ALA A 693 -15.89 31.68 -33.37
C ALA A 693 -17.32 32.14 -33.79
N PRO A 694 -17.96 31.57 -34.83
CA PRO A 694 -19.33 31.95 -35.21
C PRO A 694 -20.40 31.75 -34.12
N ILE A 695 -20.17 30.87 -33.15
CA ILE A 695 -21.06 30.63 -32.00
C ILE A 695 -20.56 31.41 -30.79
N ARG A 696 -19.28 31.20 -30.44
CA ARG A 696 -18.63 31.77 -29.24
C ARG A 696 -18.79 33.28 -29.16
N ASP A 697 -18.54 34.00 -30.25
CA ASP A 697 -18.52 35.46 -30.25
C ASP A 697 -19.90 36.09 -30.04
N ASN A 698 -20.96 35.28 -30.18
CA ASN A 698 -22.35 35.71 -30.02
C ASN A 698 -22.96 35.28 -28.67
N LEU A 699 -22.23 34.54 -27.82
CA LEU A 699 -22.72 34.06 -26.53
C LEU A 699 -22.23 34.92 -25.37
N LYS A 700 -23.17 35.47 -24.59
CA LYS A 700 -22.87 36.21 -23.35
C LYS A 700 -22.80 35.24 -22.16
N GLY A 701 -21.78 35.42 -21.31
CA GLY A 701 -21.61 34.62 -20.08
C GLY A 701 -21.43 33.13 -20.36
N ASN A 702 -20.73 32.78 -21.44
CA ASN A 702 -20.39 31.40 -21.79
C ASN A 702 -18.91 31.14 -21.51
N HIS A 703 -18.59 29.96 -20.99
CA HIS A 703 -17.21 29.49 -20.85
C HIS A 703 -16.82 28.64 -22.06
N HIS A 704 -15.59 28.79 -22.53
CA HIS A 704 -15.03 27.98 -23.60
C HIS A 704 -13.52 27.82 -23.43
N TYR A 705 -13.01 26.71 -23.94
CA TYR A 705 -11.58 26.51 -24.14
C TYR A 705 -11.10 27.31 -25.34
N THR A 706 -9.79 27.47 -25.53
CA THR A 706 -9.19 27.93 -26.78
C THR A 706 -8.78 26.75 -27.67
N THR A 707 -8.62 26.99 -28.97
CA THR A 707 -8.21 25.94 -29.91
C THR A 707 -6.82 25.40 -29.57
N SER A 708 -5.91 26.25 -29.07
CA SER A 708 -4.57 25.82 -28.64
C SER A 708 -4.67 24.88 -27.44
N GLU A 709 -5.43 25.27 -26.42
CA GLU A 709 -5.61 24.46 -25.20
C GLU A 709 -6.16 23.06 -25.49
N LEU A 710 -7.14 22.95 -26.39
CA LEU A 710 -7.68 21.64 -26.79
C LEU A 710 -6.67 20.82 -27.61
N LYS A 711 -5.90 21.44 -28.52
CA LYS A 711 -4.84 20.75 -29.27
C LYS A 711 -3.70 20.27 -28.36
N ASP A 712 -3.30 21.09 -27.40
CA ASP A 712 -2.29 20.75 -26.39
C ASP A 712 -2.77 19.59 -25.51
N LEU A 713 -4.06 19.60 -25.14
CA LEU A 713 -4.69 18.51 -24.39
C LEU A 713 -4.74 17.20 -25.21
N VAL A 714 -5.08 17.27 -26.50
CA VAL A 714 -5.06 16.10 -27.40
C VAL A 714 -3.64 15.53 -27.51
N GLY A 715 -2.63 16.36 -27.77
CA GLY A 715 -1.24 15.90 -27.83
C GLY A 715 -0.74 15.31 -26.51
N TYR A 716 -1.16 15.88 -25.38
CA TYR A 716 -0.85 15.34 -24.05
C TYR A 716 -1.44 13.93 -23.82
N ALA A 717 -2.68 13.71 -24.29
CA ALA A 717 -3.36 12.43 -24.20
C ALA A 717 -2.79 11.38 -25.16
N ASP A 718 -2.52 11.78 -26.41
CA ASP A 718 -1.95 10.89 -27.43
C ASP A 718 -0.57 10.36 -27.01
N ALA A 719 0.30 11.19 -26.44
CA ALA A 719 1.60 10.76 -25.90
C ALA A 719 1.49 9.73 -24.75
N ARG A 720 0.30 9.58 -24.16
CA ARG A 720 -0.03 8.63 -23.09
C ARG A 720 -0.88 7.45 -23.57
N GLY A 721 -1.13 7.33 -24.87
CA GLY A 721 -1.95 6.25 -25.43
C GLY A 721 -3.45 6.39 -25.15
N VAL A 722 -3.90 7.57 -24.68
CA VAL A 722 -5.31 7.87 -24.41
C VAL A 722 -5.84 8.78 -25.51
N THR A 723 -6.94 8.39 -26.17
CA THR A 723 -7.52 9.18 -27.25
C THR A 723 -8.74 9.95 -26.77
N ILE A 724 -8.80 11.25 -27.07
CA ILE A 724 -9.93 12.10 -26.67
C ILE A 724 -11.03 12.05 -27.73
N ILE A 725 -12.24 11.67 -27.33
CA ILE A 725 -13.42 11.65 -28.19
C ILE A 725 -14.22 12.93 -27.94
N PRO A 726 -14.43 13.80 -28.95
CA PRO A 726 -15.27 14.97 -28.79
C PRO A 726 -16.75 14.60 -28.95
N GLU A 727 -17.58 15.18 -28.10
CA GLU A 727 -19.03 15.14 -28.24
C GLU A 727 -19.61 16.53 -28.50
N LEU A 728 -20.41 16.61 -29.57
CA LEU A 728 -21.29 17.73 -29.90
C LEU A 728 -22.72 17.22 -29.78
N ASP A 729 -23.40 17.50 -28.68
CA ASP A 729 -24.73 16.97 -28.45
C ASP A 729 -25.80 17.74 -29.23
N LEU A 730 -26.39 17.06 -30.21
CA LEU A 730 -27.44 17.54 -31.10
C LEU A 730 -28.37 16.40 -31.53
N PRO A 731 -29.66 16.68 -31.81
CA PRO A 731 -30.29 18.00 -31.80
C PRO A 731 -30.84 18.42 -30.42
N GLY A 732 -30.81 17.51 -29.44
CA GLY A 732 -31.09 17.78 -28.03
C GLY A 732 -30.04 18.70 -27.41
N HIS A 733 -30.26 19.09 -26.16
CA HIS A 733 -29.26 19.79 -25.35
C HIS A 733 -28.64 21.06 -25.98
N SER A 734 -29.38 21.71 -26.88
CA SER A 734 -28.81 22.67 -27.83
C SER A 734 -29.01 24.13 -27.46
N SER A 735 -29.47 24.45 -26.23
CA SER A 735 -29.93 25.79 -25.88
C SER A 735 -28.88 26.88 -26.15
N ARG A 736 -27.59 26.65 -25.84
CA ARG A 736 -26.52 27.61 -26.15
C ARG A 736 -26.26 27.76 -27.64
N LEU A 737 -26.30 26.67 -28.40
CA LEU A 737 -26.17 26.76 -29.86
C LEU A 737 -27.32 27.61 -30.44
N ARG A 738 -28.55 27.43 -29.95
CA ARG A 738 -29.73 28.20 -30.38
C ARG A 738 -29.62 29.68 -29.99
N GLU A 739 -29.20 29.99 -28.76
CA GLU A 739 -28.97 31.35 -28.27
C GLU A 739 -27.97 32.15 -29.11
N SER A 740 -26.96 31.48 -29.68
CA SER A 740 -25.93 32.14 -30.50
C SER A 740 -26.46 32.73 -31.81
N GLY A 741 -27.65 32.31 -32.25
CA GLY A 741 -28.22 32.70 -33.55
C GLY A 741 -27.49 32.10 -34.77
N TYR A 742 -26.57 31.15 -34.56
CA TYR A 742 -25.81 30.55 -35.66
C TYR A 742 -26.69 29.77 -36.65
N LEU A 743 -27.68 29.03 -36.15
CA LEU A 743 -28.56 28.19 -36.96
C LEU A 743 -29.59 28.99 -37.76
N SER A 744 -29.95 28.49 -38.93
CA SER A 744 -30.98 29.10 -39.80
C SER A 744 -32.39 28.90 -39.22
N ARG A 745 -32.59 27.80 -38.47
CA ARG A 745 -33.83 27.49 -37.75
C ARG A 745 -33.46 26.84 -36.40
N GLY A 746 -33.94 27.38 -35.28
CA GLY A 746 -33.53 26.91 -33.95
C GLY A 746 -34.42 27.41 -32.82
N LYS A 747 -35.75 27.39 -33.00
CA LYS A 747 -36.68 27.85 -31.95
C LYS A 747 -36.76 26.87 -30.77
N ASN A 748 -36.56 25.58 -31.04
CA ASN A 748 -36.50 24.48 -30.08
C ASN A 748 -35.51 23.43 -30.58
N ASP A 749 -35.24 22.40 -29.78
CA ASP A 749 -34.24 21.36 -30.07
C ASP A 749 -34.62 20.56 -31.33
N ALA A 750 -35.90 20.19 -31.50
CA ALA A 750 -36.40 19.53 -32.70
C ALA A 750 -36.20 20.34 -34.01
N ASP A 751 -36.11 21.66 -33.94
CA ASP A 751 -35.86 22.52 -35.09
C ASP A 751 -34.37 22.51 -35.51
N VAL A 752 -33.44 22.18 -34.62
CA VAL A 752 -32.01 22.04 -34.93
C VAL A 752 -31.78 20.95 -35.98
N ALA A 753 -32.53 19.84 -35.90
CA ALA A 753 -32.50 18.72 -36.83
C ALA A 753 -33.07 19.02 -38.24
N SER A 754 -33.44 20.27 -38.53
CA SER A 754 -34.05 20.61 -39.82
C SER A 754 -32.98 20.71 -40.94
N PRO A 755 -33.28 20.26 -42.18
CA PRO A 755 -32.30 20.22 -43.27
C PRO A 755 -31.59 21.54 -43.58
N GLU A 756 -32.23 22.68 -43.31
CA GLU A 756 -31.66 24.02 -43.52
C GLU A 756 -30.46 24.33 -42.62
N ASN A 757 -30.21 23.51 -41.59
CA ASN A 757 -29.08 23.63 -40.68
C ASN A 757 -27.91 22.70 -41.02
N TYR A 758 -28.09 21.70 -41.88
CA TYR A 758 -27.10 20.61 -42.06
C TYR A 758 -25.71 21.11 -42.48
N ASP A 759 -25.61 22.06 -43.42
CA ASP A 759 -24.32 22.63 -43.85
C ASP A 759 -23.60 23.37 -42.71
N LYS A 760 -24.36 24.13 -41.89
CA LYS A 760 -23.82 24.87 -40.75
C LYS A 760 -23.33 23.92 -39.65
N ILE A 761 -24.12 22.90 -39.33
CA ILE A 761 -23.72 21.87 -38.37
C ILE A 761 -22.52 21.08 -38.90
N GLY A 762 -22.49 20.77 -40.21
CA GLY A 762 -21.36 20.11 -40.87
C GLY A 762 -20.04 20.88 -40.70
N LYS A 763 -20.04 22.21 -40.88
CA LYS A 763 -18.87 23.07 -40.65
C LYS A 763 -18.38 23.05 -39.20
N LEU A 764 -19.31 22.99 -38.25
CA LEU A 764 -18.97 22.87 -36.83
C LEU A 764 -18.33 21.50 -36.53
N ILE A 765 -18.90 20.42 -37.07
CA ILE A 765 -18.34 19.06 -36.96
C ILE A 765 -16.92 19.02 -37.54
N ASP A 766 -16.70 19.59 -38.72
CA ASP A 766 -15.37 19.64 -39.34
C ASP A 766 -14.35 20.35 -38.46
N ALA A 767 -14.72 21.51 -37.89
CA ALA A 767 -13.85 22.27 -37.01
C ALA A 767 -13.48 21.49 -35.74
N MET A 768 -14.42 20.71 -35.19
CA MET A 768 -14.14 19.83 -34.07
C MET A 768 -13.21 18.67 -34.48
N ILE A 769 -13.47 18.00 -35.61
CA ILE A 769 -12.59 16.95 -36.13
C ILE A 769 -11.16 17.46 -36.37
N ASP A 770 -11.00 18.71 -36.83
CA ASP A 770 -9.69 19.35 -37.04
C ASP A 770 -8.89 19.57 -35.75
N VAL A 771 -9.55 19.63 -34.59
CA VAL A 771 -8.92 19.72 -33.27
C VAL A 771 -8.62 18.34 -32.71
N PHE A 772 -9.56 17.40 -32.83
CA PHE A 772 -9.48 16.04 -32.26
C PHE A 772 -9.04 15.01 -33.30
N GLN A 773 -7.94 15.28 -34.01
CA GLN A 773 -7.52 14.53 -35.19
C GLN A 773 -7.15 13.06 -34.92
N SER A 774 -6.71 12.74 -33.71
CA SER A 774 -6.37 11.36 -33.33
C SER A 774 -7.60 10.49 -33.03
N SER A 775 -8.77 11.10 -32.80
CA SER A 775 -9.98 10.35 -32.48
C SER A 775 -10.49 9.56 -33.68
N PRO A 776 -10.66 8.23 -33.59
CA PRO A 776 -11.37 7.47 -34.62
C PRO A 776 -12.88 7.71 -34.57
N TYR A 777 -13.39 8.34 -33.51
CA TYR A 777 -14.79 8.51 -33.22
C TYR A 777 -15.20 9.99 -33.16
N PHE A 778 -16.43 10.27 -33.58
CA PHE A 778 -17.10 11.55 -33.31
C PHE A 778 -18.45 11.26 -32.68
N HIS A 779 -18.75 11.88 -31.54
CA HIS A 779 -20.02 11.68 -30.85
C HIS A 779 -20.98 12.86 -31.14
N ILE A 780 -22.18 12.57 -31.63
CA ILE A 780 -23.19 13.61 -31.95
C ILE A 780 -24.26 13.78 -30.87
N GLY A 781 -24.21 12.99 -29.80
CA GLY A 781 -25.24 13.01 -28.76
C GLY A 781 -26.52 12.34 -29.26
N GLY A 782 -27.62 13.09 -29.29
CA GLY A 782 -28.89 12.66 -29.90
C GLY A 782 -29.92 12.15 -28.90
N ASP A 783 -29.60 12.21 -27.62
CA ASP A 783 -30.47 11.97 -26.48
C ASP A 783 -31.44 13.14 -26.24
N GLU A 784 -32.54 12.83 -25.53
CA GLU A 784 -33.59 13.75 -25.04
C GLU A 784 -34.10 14.81 -26.04
N SER A 785 -33.94 14.57 -27.34
CA SER A 785 -33.98 15.65 -28.32
C SER A 785 -35.38 16.16 -28.71
N GLY A 786 -36.43 15.36 -28.44
CA GLY A 786 -37.79 15.65 -28.87
C GLY A 786 -37.97 15.79 -30.39
N ALA A 787 -36.96 15.41 -31.20
CA ALA A 787 -36.94 15.65 -32.64
C ALA A 787 -37.85 14.71 -33.46
N GLY A 788 -38.32 13.61 -32.85
CA GLY A 788 -39.23 12.64 -33.47
C GLY A 788 -38.72 12.17 -34.83
N ARG A 789 -39.57 12.26 -35.86
CA ARG A 789 -39.24 11.82 -37.24
C ARG A 789 -38.10 12.59 -37.91
N LYS A 790 -37.68 13.75 -37.38
CA LYS A 790 -36.55 14.52 -37.93
C LYS A 790 -35.18 13.97 -37.51
N LEU A 791 -35.13 13.16 -36.45
CA LEU A 791 -33.86 12.67 -35.88
C LEU A 791 -33.10 11.77 -36.85
N VAL A 792 -33.77 10.79 -37.46
CA VAL A 792 -33.11 9.80 -38.33
C VAL A 792 -32.47 10.42 -39.58
N PRO A 793 -33.16 11.27 -40.38
CA PRO A 793 -32.52 11.95 -41.51
C PRO A 793 -31.33 12.83 -41.10
N PHE A 794 -31.41 13.47 -39.92
CA PHE A 794 -30.32 14.27 -39.39
C PHE A 794 -29.10 13.40 -39.06
N LEU A 795 -29.29 12.29 -38.33
CA LEU A 795 -28.22 11.36 -38.00
C LEU A 795 -27.58 10.74 -39.26
N ALA A 796 -28.38 10.44 -40.30
CA ALA A 796 -27.87 9.94 -41.56
C ALA A 796 -26.94 10.95 -42.27
N GLU A 797 -27.33 12.23 -42.32
CA GLU A 797 -26.48 13.26 -42.92
C GLU A 797 -25.21 13.55 -42.09
N VAL A 798 -25.34 13.54 -40.76
CA VAL A 798 -24.17 13.65 -39.86
C VAL A 798 -23.22 12.47 -40.07
N ASN A 799 -23.73 11.24 -40.13
CA ASN A 799 -22.90 10.05 -40.35
C ASN A 799 -22.14 10.17 -41.67
N LYS A 800 -22.82 10.58 -42.75
CA LYS A 800 -22.18 10.83 -44.05
C LYS A 800 -21.04 11.84 -43.95
N ARG A 801 -21.22 12.94 -43.22
CA ARG A 801 -20.17 13.96 -43.01
C ARG A 801 -18.99 13.42 -42.21
N VAL A 802 -19.27 12.73 -41.10
CA VAL A 802 -18.25 12.13 -40.21
C VAL A 802 -17.46 11.04 -40.96
N ARG A 803 -18.13 10.20 -41.76
CA ARG A 803 -17.49 9.18 -42.60
C ARG A 803 -16.62 9.78 -43.70
N ALA A 804 -17.06 10.87 -44.34
CA ALA A 804 -16.26 11.57 -45.34
C ALA A 804 -14.94 12.13 -44.75
N ARG A 805 -14.86 12.30 -43.43
CA ARG A 805 -13.65 12.69 -42.69
C ARG A 805 -12.88 11.51 -42.09
N GLY A 806 -13.23 10.27 -42.48
CA GLY A 806 -12.55 9.04 -42.06
C GLY A 806 -12.87 8.59 -40.63
N ARG A 807 -13.96 9.08 -40.02
CA ARG A 807 -14.31 8.81 -38.62
C ARG A 807 -15.56 7.94 -38.50
N ARG A 808 -15.80 7.38 -37.33
CA ARG A 808 -17.02 6.59 -37.02
C ARG A 808 -17.94 7.40 -36.12
N LEU A 809 -19.25 7.38 -36.41
CA LEU A 809 -20.24 8.11 -35.63
C LEU A 809 -20.68 7.31 -34.39
N LEU A 810 -20.62 7.95 -33.23
CA LEU A 810 -21.25 7.50 -31.99
C LEU A 810 -22.53 8.31 -31.74
N VAL A 811 -23.58 7.66 -31.24
CA VAL A 811 -24.88 8.28 -30.93
C VAL A 811 -25.49 7.63 -29.69
N TRP A 812 -26.18 8.38 -28.84
CA TRP A 812 -27.01 7.84 -27.77
C TRP A 812 -28.25 7.12 -28.34
N GLU A 813 -28.82 6.16 -27.59
CA GLU A 813 -29.96 5.33 -28.03
C GLU A 813 -31.33 6.05 -28.16
N GLY A 814 -31.39 7.37 -28.43
CA GLY A 814 -32.60 8.19 -28.36
C GLY A 814 -33.58 8.11 -29.55
N PHE A 815 -33.39 7.21 -30.52
CA PHE A 815 -34.13 7.18 -31.79
C PHE A 815 -35.22 6.08 -31.89
N HIS A 816 -35.73 5.57 -30.78
CA HIS A 816 -36.74 4.50 -30.77
C HIS A 816 -38.03 4.87 -31.52
N GLY A 817 -38.58 3.91 -32.27
CA GLY A 817 -39.82 4.08 -33.04
C GLY A 817 -39.70 5.00 -34.28
N ALA A 818 -38.53 5.56 -34.56
CA ALA A 818 -38.27 6.27 -35.80
C ALA A 818 -37.91 5.27 -36.93
N PRO A 819 -38.21 5.58 -38.22
CA PRO A 819 -37.84 4.70 -39.33
C PRO A 819 -36.31 4.65 -39.45
N THR A 820 -35.68 3.57 -38.97
CA THR A 820 -34.22 3.43 -38.89
C THR A 820 -33.57 3.03 -40.21
N ASP A 821 -34.34 2.87 -41.30
CA ASP A 821 -33.87 2.47 -42.62
C ASP A 821 -32.73 3.34 -43.18
N LEU A 822 -32.60 4.58 -42.69
CA LEU A 822 -31.57 5.53 -43.12
C LEU A 822 -30.32 5.55 -42.22
N ILE A 823 -30.33 4.86 -41.08
CA ILE A 823 -29.17 4.74 -40.19
C ILE A 823 -28.53 3.38 -40.49
N PRO A 824 -27.31 3.34 -41.06
CA PRO A 824 -26.66 2.07 -41.36
C PRO A 824 -26.38 1.30 -40.07
N ALA A 825 -26.99 0.12 -39.93
CA ALA A 825 -26.75 -0.78 -38.80
C ALA A 825 -25.57 -1.73 -39.06
N THR A 826 -25.31 -2.06 -40.32
CA THR A 826 -24.26 -3.00 -40.75
C THR A 826 -23.33 -2.34 -41.77
N GLY A 827 -22.22 -3.01 -42.12
CA GLY A 827 -21.22 -2.46 -43.05
C GLY A 827 -20.20 -1.52 -42.40
N ASP A 828 -19.33 -0.93 -43.23
CA ASP A 828 -18.23 -0.08 -42.75
C ASP A 828 -18.70 1.32 -42.32
N ASP A 829 -19.81 1.79 -42.88
CA ASP A 829 -20.46 3.07 -42.56
C ASP A 829 -21.41 2.99 -41.35
N ARG A 830 -21.57 1.81 -40.75
CA ARG A 830 -22.45 1.59 -39.59
C ARG A 830 -22.26 2.58 -38.45
N VAL A 831 -23.36 3.03 -37.86
CA VAL A 831 -23.35 3.85 -36.65
C VAL A 831 -23.15 2.96 -35.42
N ILE A 832 -22.45 3.46 -34.41
CA ILE A 832 -22.27 2.76 -33.13
C ILE A 832 -23.19 3.43 -32.12
N VAL A 833 -23.98 2.61 -31.43
CA VAL A 833 -24.98 3.10 -30.47
C VAL A 833 -24.42 2.98 -29.06
N MET A 834 -24.49 4.07 -28.31
CA MET A 834 -24.24 4.06 -26.87
C MET A 834 -25.55 3.74 -26.15
N ALA A 835 -25.64 2.49 -25.66
CA ALA A 835 -26.82 2.01 -24.96
C ALA A 835 -26.76 2.48 -23.51
N TRP A 836 -27.52 3.54 -23.22
CA TRP A 836 -27.56 4.19 -21.90
C TRP A 836 -28.88 3.89 -21.21
N GLU A 837 -30.03 4.29 -21.78
CA GLU A 837 -31.32 4.30 -21.11
C GLU A 837 -32.05 2.97 -21.05
N SER A 838 -31.82 2.07 -22.00
CA SER A 838 -32.62 0.86 -22.23
C SER A 838 -34.14 1.07 -22.24
N SER A 839 -34.66 2.31 -22.17
CA SER A 839 -36.08 2.65 -22.11
C SER A 839 -36.62 3.08 -23.48
N TYR A 840 -35.72 3.55 -24.35
CA TYR A 840 -36.01 3.83 -25.74
C TYR A 840 -35.78 2.59 -26.57
N ASN A 841 -34.53 2.12 -26.74
CA ASN A 841 -34.26 0.92 -27.53
C ASN A 841 -33.66 -0.17 -26.64
N ALA A 842 -34.30 -1.34 -26.62
CA ALA A 842 -33.72 -2.46 -25.92
C ALA A 842 -32.39 -2.88 -26.58
N PRO A 843 -31.31 -3.13 -25.82
CA PRO A 843 -30.03 -3.48 -26.43
C PRO A 843 -30.10 -4.75 -27.32
N TRP A 844 -30.99 -5.71 -27.01
CA TRP A 844 -31.18 -6.88 -27.88
C TRP A 844 -31.77 -6.55 -29.25
N ASP A 845 -32.63 -5.54 -29.36
CA ASP A 845 -33.19 -5.13 -30.64
C ASP A 845 -32.12 -4.44 -31.50
N LEU A 846 -31.26 -3.63 -30.87
CA LEU A 846 -30.11 -3.02 -31.52
C LEU A 846 -29.15 -4.10 -32.07
N LEU A 847 -28.79 -5.10 -31.24
CA LEU A 847 -27.96 -6.25 -31.65
C LEU A 847 -28.65 -7.10 -32.73
N ASN A 848 -29.98 -7.25 -32.66
CA ASN A 848 -30.74 -7.99 -33.66
C ASN A 848 -30.77 -7.32 -35.02
N ASN A 849 -30.83 -5.99 -35.03
CA ASN A 849 -30.73 -5.17 -36.23
C ASN A 849 -29.29 -5.00 -36.74
N GLY A 850 -28.29 -5.52 -36.02
CA GLY A 850 -26.89 -5.59 -36.45
C GLY A 850 -26.01 -4.42 -36.02
N TYR A 851 -26.54 -3.50 -35.20
CA TYR A 851 -25.77 -2.38 -34.66
C TYR A 851 -24.65 -2.86 -33.73
N GLN A 852 -23.52 -2.14 -33.77
CA GLN A 852 -22.52 -2.25 -32.72
C GLN A 852 -22.89 -1.34 -31.55
N ILE A 853 -22.63 -1.83 -30.33
CA ILE A 853 -23.05 -1.16 -29.10
C ILE A 853 -21.85 -0.91 -28.18
N ILE A 854 -21.89 0.22 -27.50
CA ILE A 854 -21.09 0.49 -26.30
C ILE A 854 -22.05 0.42 -25.10
N ASN A 855 -21.74 -0.44 -24.14
CA ASN A 855 -22.55 -0.59 -22.94
C ASN A 855 -22.25 0.57 -21.97
N ALA A 856 -23.23 1.44 -21.80
CA ALA A 856 -23.20 2.58 -20.88
C ALA A 856 -24.36 2.49 -19.87
N SER A 857 -24.62 1.27 -19.37
CA SER A 857 -25.74 0.95 -18.47
C SER A 857 -25.88 1.94 -17.30
N TRP A 858 -27.11 2.37 -17.03
CA TRP A 858 -27.47 3.22 -15.88
C TRP A 858 -26.81 2.77 -14.58
N LYS A 859 -26.91 1.48 -14.28
CA LYS A 859 -26.16 0.86 -13.19
C LYS A 859 -25.05 -0.02 -13.82
N PRO A 860 -23.80 0.05 -13.35
CA PRO A 860 -23.22 0.97 -12.36
C PRO A 860 -22.39 2.08 -13.03
N THR A 861 -22.52 2.28 -14.35
CA THR A 861 -21.60 3.14 -15.13
C THR A 861 -22.00 4.61 -15.18
N TYR A 862 -23.23 4.97 -14.77
CA TYR A 862 -23.76 6.34 -14.81
C TYR A 862 -23.60 7.07 -13.47
N LEU A 863 -22.74 8.09 -13.41
CA LEU A 863 -22.44 8.88 -12.22
C LEU A 863 -22.96 10.31 -12.38
N THR A 864 -23.66 10.82 -11.37
CA THR A 864 -24.17 12.20 -11.33
C THR A 864 -23.78 12.92 -10.04
N GLY A 865 -23.41 14.20 -10.17
CA GLY A 865 -23.22 15.14 -9.05
C GLY A 865 -21.84 15.10 -8.37
N GLY A 866 -21.64 16.02 -7.42
CA GLY A 866 -20.51 16.06 -6.49
C GLY A 866 -20.94 16.48 -5.08
N TYR A 867 -20.18 16.08 -4.06
CA TYR A 867 -20.35 16.35 -2.61
C TYR A 867 -21.73 16.07 -1.96
N GLY A 868 -21.83 15.00 -1.14
CA GLY A 868 -22.96 14.72 -0.23
C GLY A 868 -23.79 13.48 -0.56
N GLY A 869 -23.72 13.01 -1.80
CA GLY A 869 -24.23 11.73 -2.24
C GLY A 869 -24.17 11.65 -3.75
N LEU A 870 -23.71 10.53 -4.29
CA LEU A 870 -24.15 10.12 -5.61
C LEU A 870 -25.68 9.95 -5.50
N ILE A 871 -26.41 10.96 -5.94
CA ILE A 871 -27.87 10.96 -5.98
C ILE A 871 -28.23 10.90 -7.45
N HIS A 872 -28.87 9.80 -7.81
CA HIS A 872 -29.46 9.56 -9.12
C HIS A 872 -30.58 10.59 -9.39
N PRO A 873 -30.75 11.12 -10.61
CA PRO A 873 -31.81 12.07 -10.97
C PRO A 873 -33.26 11.54 -10.85
N GLY A 874 -33.44 10.23 -10.61
CA GLY A 874 -34.69 9.50 -10.71
C GLY A 874 -34.94 8.49 -9.58
N SER A 875 -33.94 8.11 -8.76
CA SER A 875 -34.16 7.17 -7.65
C SER A 875 -34.90 7.86 -6.49
N THR A 876 -36.06 7.35 -6.12
CA THR A 876 -36.76 7.68 -4.86
C THR A 876 -36.15 7.02 -3.62
N GLY A 877 -34.87 6.62 -3.65
CA GLY A 877 -34.24 5.91 -2.54
C GLY A 877 -32.72 6.06 -2.55
N GLY A 878 -32.15 6.51 -1.44
CA GLY A 878 -30.72 6.77 -1.26
C GLY A 878 -29.80 5.53 -1.29
N LYS A 879 -29.85 4.71 -2.34
CA LYS A 879 -28.83 3.68 -2.59
C LYS A 879 -27.77 4.26 -3.53
N ARG A 880 -26.66 4.72 -2.96
CA ARG A 880 -25.42 5.02 -3.70
C ARG A 880 -24.96 3.72 -4.40
N PHE A 881 -24.51 3.78 -5.66
CA PHE A 881 -23.90 2.61 -6.31
C PHE A 881 -22.67 2.16 -5.53
N ALA A 882 -22.64 0.90 -5.14
CA ALA A 882 -21.51 0.35 -4.42
C ALA A 882 -20.42 -0.05 -5.42
N LEU A 883 -19.15 0.04 -5.04
CA LEU A 883 -18.03 -0.39 -5.87
C LEU A 883 -18.17 -1.86 -6.33
N LYS A 884 -18.78 -2.71 -5.49
CA LYS A 884 -19.12 -4.09 -5.83
C LYS A 884 -20.10 -4.25 -6.99
N ASP A 885 -20.95 -3.25 -7.25
CA ASP A 885 -21.86 -3.28 -8.39
C ASP A 885 -21.05 -3.12 -9.70
N ILE A 886 -20.04 -2.24 -9.71
CA ILE A 886 -19.08 -2.08 -10.83
C ILE A 886 -18.30 -3.38 -11.04
N TYR A 887 -17.89 -4.05 -9.96
CA TYR A 887 -17.13 -5.30 -10.06
C TYR A 887 -17.95 -6.48 -10.56
N ARG A 888 -19.27 -6.50 -10.31
CA ARG A 888 -20.17 -7.51 -10.87
C ARG A 888 -20.43 -7.31 -12.36
N TRP A 889 -20.43 -6.06 -12.81
CA TRP A 889 -20.67 -5.68 -14.19
C TRP A 889 -19.52 -6.09 -15.12
N ASN A 890 -19.81 -6.28 -16.41
CA ASN A 890 -18.83 -6.33 -17.52
C ASN A 890 -19.54 -5.82 -18.80
N LYS A 891 -18.84 -5.82 -19.96
CA LYS A 891 -19.43 -5.31 -21.20
C LYS A 891 -20.73 -6.03 -21.62
N ASP A 892 -20.88 -7.31 -21.28
CA ASP A 892 -21.98 -8.15 -21.72
C ASP A 892 -23.15 -8.13 -20.72
N ILE A 893 -22.96 -7.62 -19.51
CA ILE A 893 -24.00 -7.50 -18.48
C ILE A 893 -24.63 -6.11 -18.54
N PHE A 894 -25.94 -6.06 -18.73
CA PHE A 894 -26.73 -4.83 -18.66
C PHE A 894 -27.50 -4.80 -17.33
N MET A 895 -27.43 -3.69 -16.62
CA MET A 895 -28.12 -3.54 -15.32
C MET A 895 -29.00 -2.30 -15.29
N HIS A 896 -30.21 -2.46 -14.77
CA HIS A 896 -31.20 -1.42 -14.58
C HIS A 896 -31.50 -1.19 -13.07
N TRP A 897 -32.19 -0.11 -12.72
CA TRP A 897 -32.33 0.35 -11.33
C TRP A 897 -33.66 0.00 -10.63
N GLU A 898 -34.71 -0.39 -11.36
CA GLU A 898 -36.02 -0.81 -10.81
C GLU A 898 -36.12 -2.35 -10.71
N PRO A 899 -36.03 -2.95 -9.52
CA PRO A 899 -36.32 -4.37 -9.33
C PRO A 899 -37.82 -4.62 -9.55
N GLY A 900 -38.18 -5.53 -10.46
CA GLY A 900 -39.56 -5.94 -10.68
C GLY A 900 -40.41 -5.03 -11.56
N ARG A 901 -39.84 -4.03 -12.24
CA ARG A 901 -40.43 -3.64 -13.53
C ARG A 901 -40.01 -4.71 -14.53
N PRO A 902 -40.95 -5.35 -15.25
CA PRO A 902 -40.61 -6.06 -16.47
C PRO A 902 -39.76 -5.09 -17.29
N VAL A 903 -38.59 -5.54 -17.76
CA VAL A 903 -37.72 -4.66 -18.53
C VAL A 903 -38.49 -4.08 -19.73
N PHE A 904 -39.62 -4.67 -20.17
CA PHE A 904 -40.63 -4.01 -21.02
C PHE A 904 -42.08 -4.53 -20.85
N GLU A 905 -43.05 -3.70 -21.24
CA GLU A 905 -44.48 -4.04 -21.40
C GLU A 905 -44.82 -4.84 -22.67
N ASP A 906 -43.86 -5.13 -23.55
CA ASP A 906 -44.06 -6.00 -24.72
C ASP A 906 -42.92 -7.02 -24.90
N ARG A 907 -43.17 -8.25 -24.43
CA ARG A 907 -42.54 -9.53 -24.84
C ARG A 907 -41.07 -9.48 -25.32
N GLY A 908 -40.13 -9.21 -24.42
CA GLY A 908 -38.77 -9.74 -24.58
C GLY A 908 -38.79 -11.27 -24.52
N PRO A 909 -37.82 -11.99 -25.13
CA PRO A 909 -37.66 -13.43 -24.90
C PRO A 909 -37.51 -13.64 -23.39
N MET A 910 -38.35 -14.50 -22.81
CA MET A 910 -38.22 -14.90 -21.41
C MET A 910 -36.80 -15.45 -21.22
N ASP A 911 -35.90 -14.69 -20.59
CA ASP A 911 -34.78 -15.30 -19.88
C ASP A 911 -35.44 -16.14 -18.78
N PRO A 912 -35.38 -17.49 -18.85
CA PRO A 912 -36.10 -18.33 -17.92
C PRO A 912 -35.58 -18.23 -16.48
N ASN A 913 -34.51 -17.44 -16.21
CA ASN A 913 -33.79 -17.49 -14.94
C ASN A 913 -33.75 -16.22 -14.08
N LEU A 914 -34.09 -15.00 -14.51
CA LEU A 914 -33.86 -13.79 -13.69
C LEU A 914 -34.93 -12.68 -13.84
N ASP A 915 -35.61 -12.37 -12.73
CA ASP A 915 -36.54 -11.24 -12.56
C ASP A 915 -35.99 -10.26 -11.48
N ASP A 916 -34.74 -9.82 -11.64
CA ASP A 916 -34.03 -8.99 -10.65
C ASP A 916 -33.39 -7.68 -11.17
N GLY A 917 -33.58 -7.34 -12.44
CA GLY A 917 -33.11 -6.07 -13.04
C GLY A 917 -31.69 -6.11 -13.60
N GLU A 918 -31.12 -7.30 -13.82
CA GLU A 918 -29.86 -7.56 -14.50
C GLU A 918 -30.08 -8.59 -15.61
N TRP A 919 -29.41 -8.45 -16.76
CA TRP A 919 -29.44 -9.47 -17.81
C TRP A 919 -28.10 -9.53 -18.58
N SER A 920 -27.76 -10.71 -19.11
CA SER A 920 -26.53 -10.96 -19.87
C SER A 920 -26.80 -11.04 -21.37
N ALA A 921 -25.99 -10.37 -22.20
CA ALA A 921 -26.08 -10.44 -23.66
C ALA A 921 -25.67 -11.80 -24.25
N GLU A 922 -25.10 -12.70 -23.45
CA GLU A 922 -24.68 -14.03 -23.89
C GLU A 922 -25.80 -14.86 -24.51
N TRP A 923 -27.02 -14.78 -23.97
CA TRP A 923 -28.16 -15.57 -24.50
C TRP A 923 -28.58 -15.17 -25.92
N ILE A 924 -28.21 -13.96 -26.37
CA ILE A 924 -28.47 -13.46 -27.72
C ILE A 924 -27.44 -14.04 -28.72
N GLY A 925 -26.28 -14.50 -28.25
CA GLY A 925 -25.20 -15.00 -29.10
C GLY A 925 -24.55 -13.92 -29.99
N LYS A 926 -24.58 -12.64 -29.57
CA LYS A 926 -24.08 -11.49 -30.33
C LYS A 926 -23.16 -10.57 -29.51
N THR A 927 -22.49 -11.09 -28.50
CA THR A 927 -21.57 -10.36 -27.62
C THR A 927 -20.39 -9.71 -28.36
N ASP A 928 -20.00 -10.24 -29.53
CA ASP A 928 -18.99 -9.64 -30.43
C ASP A 928 -19.39 -8.27 -31.01
N GLN A 929 -20.69 -7.95 -31.04
CA GLN A 929 -21.18 -6.63 -31.46
C GLN A 929 -21.11 -5.59 -30.32
N ILE A 930 -20.86 -6.02 -29.08
CA ILE A 930 -20.65 -5.16 -27.93
C ILE A 930 -19.16 -4.85 -27.82
N LEU A 931 -18.78 -3.64 -28.24
CA LEU A 931 -17.38 -3.23 -28.36
C LEU A 931 -16.68 -3.09 -27.00
N GLY A 932 -17.47 -2.83 -25.95
CA GLY A 932 -17.00 -2.63 -24.59
C GLY A 932 -17.95 -1.73 -23.81
N GLY A 933 -17.43 -0.87 -22.94
CA GLY A 933 -18.27 0.02 -22.16
C GLY A 933 -17.61 1.30 -21.66
N GLN A 934 -18.43 2.16 -21.09
CA GLN A 934 -18.06 3.53 -20.76
C GLN A 934 -18.65 3.97 -19.42
N MET A 935 -17.81 4.54 -18.55
CA MET A 935 -18.27 5.23 -17.36
C MET A 935 -18.60 6.67 -17.69
N LEU A 936 -19.81 7.09 -17.32
CA LEU A 936 -20.33 8.43 -17.57
C LEU A 936 -20.28 9.23 -16.29
N TYR A 937 -19.57 10.35 -16.28
CA TYR A 937 -19.60 11.27 -15.15
C TYR A 937 -20.17 12.63 -15.55
N TRP A 938 -21.40 12.85 -15.11
CA TRP A 938 -22.23 14.02 -15.37
C TRP A 938 -22.31 14.95 -14.16
N GLU A 939 -22.49 16.26 -14.42
CA GLU A 939 -22.75 17.29 -13.39
C GLU A 939 -21.73 17.31 -12.23
N GLN A 940 -20.49 16.93 -12.53
CA GLN A 940 -19.43 16.80 -11.55
C GLN A 940 -18.79 18.15 -11.23
N TYR A 941 -18.37 18.32 -9.98
CA TYR A 941 -17.54 19.45 -9.60
C TYR A 941 -16.08 19.16 -9.95
N GLU A 942 -15.34 20.19 -10.36
CA GLU A 942 -13.93 20.10 -10.75
C GLU A 942 -13.06 19.35 -9.71
N CYS A 943 -13.13 19.75 -8.45
CA CYS A 943 -12.37 19.13 -7.36
C CYS A 943 -12.79 17.68 -7.04
N SER A 944 -13.92 17.21 -7.58
CA SER A 944 -14.48 15.89 -7.31
C SER A 944 -14.16 14.85 -8.38
N VAL A 945 -13.73 15.28 -9.58
CA VAL A 945 -13.48 14.41 -10.74
C VAL A 945 -12.59 13.22 -10.36
N LEU A 946 -11.34 13.47 -9.99
CA LEU A 946 -10.42 12.40 -9.61
C LEU A 946 -10.88 11.63 -8.38
N HIS A 947 -11.44 12.32 -7.39
CA HIS A 947 -11.86 11.70 -6.13
C HIS A 947 -12.87 10.56 -6.35
N PHE A 948 -13.89 10.81 -7.19
CA PHE A 948 -14.90 9.79 -7.47
C PHE A 948 -14.42 8.73 -8.46
N LEU A 949 -13.51 9.08 -9.36
CA LEU A 949 -13.02 8.17 -10.40
C LEU A 949 -11.92 7.23 -9.90
N MET A 950 -11.01 7.67 -9.02
CA MET A 950 -9.90 6.85 -8.52
C MET A 950 -10.32 5.48 -7.95
N PRO A 951 -11.39 5.34 -7.14
CA PRO A 951 -11.82 4.02 -6.67
C PRO A 951 -12.66 3.23 -7.69
N ARG A 952 -13.08 3.83 -8.82
CA ARG A 952 -14.04 3.24 -9.77
C ARG A 952 -13.40 2.79 -11.07
N ILE A 953 -12.52 3.60 -11.63
CA ILE A 953 -11.84 3.33 -12.89
C ILE A 953 -11.01 2.03 -12.84
N PRO A 954 -10.26 1.71 -11.76
CA PRO A 954 -9.55 0.43 -11.69
C PRO A 954 -10.48 -0.77 -11.76
N ILE A 955 -11.66 -0.67 -11.13
CA ILE A 955 -12.68 -1.73 -11.14
C ILE A 955 -13.28 -1.88 -12.54
N LEU A 956 -13.70 -0.78 -13.16
CA LEU A 956 -14.23 -0.78 -14.52
C LEU A 956 -13.20 -1.35 -15.50
N ALA A 957 -11.94 -0.93 -15.36
CA ALA A 957 -10.84 -1.39 -16.20
C ALA A 957 -10.61 -2.89 -16.06
N GLU A 958 -10.66 -3.46 -14.84
CA GLU A 958 -10.61 -4.92 -14.63
C GLU A 958 -11.68 -5.64 -15.43
N ARG A 959 -12.93 -5.18 -15.31
CA ARG A 959 -14.09 -5.82 -15.93
C ARG A 959 -14.14 -5.69 -17.44
N LEU A 960 -13.39 -4.75 -18.02
CA LEU A 960 -13.26 -4.58 -19.46
C LEU A 960 -11.95 -5.17 -20.02
N TRP A 961 -10.95 -5.42 -19.16
CA TRP A 961 -9.66 -5.96 -19.56
C TRP A 961 -9.62 -7.48 -19.40
N ASN A 962 -9.87 -7.99 -18.19
CA ASN A 962 -9.85 -9.40 -17.86
C ASN A 962 -11.04 -9.75 -16.93
N PRO A 963 -12.27 -9.85 -17.47
CA PRO A 963 -13.45 -10.16 -16.67
C PRO A 963 -13.43 -11.57 -16.05
N GLU A 964 -12.53 -12.45 -16.50
CA GLU A 964 -12.38 -13.84 -16.03
C GLU A 964 -11.41 -13.97 -14.84
N SER A 965 -10.83 -12.87 -14.34
CA SER A 965 -10.01 -12.90 -13.13
C SER A 965 -10.79 -13.53 -11.95
N ASP A 966 -10.17 -14.47 -11.23
CA ASP A 966 -10.80 -15.25 -10.16
C ASP A 966 -10.80 -14.55 -8.79
N HIS A 967 -10.34 -13.31 -8.72
CA HIS A 967 -10.27 -12.54 -7.48
C HIS A 967 -11.67 -12.24 -6.92
N SER A 968 -11.85 -12.46 -5.62
CA SER A 968 -13.00 -11.90 -4.91
C SER A 968 -12.93 -10.37 -4.91
N PHE A 969 -14.07 -9.71 -4.72
CA PHE A 969 -14.11 -8.24 -4.67
C PHE A 969 -13.19 -7.66 -3.57
N ALA A 970 -13.10 -8.32 -2.41
CA ALA A 970 -12.23 -7.88 -1.32
C ALA A 970 -10.74 -7.98 -1.70
N GLU A 971 -10.33 -9.12 -2.25
CA GLU A 971 -8.95 -9.30 -2.74
C GLU A 971 -8.62 -8.30 -3.85
N PHE A 972 -9.56 -8.03 -4.75
CA PHE A 972 -9.38 -7.04 -5.79
C PHE A 972 -9.23 -5.62 -5.22
N GLN A 973 -9.98 -5.25 -4.19
CA GLN A 973 -9.81 -3.95 -3.51
C GLN A 973 -8.42 -3.81 -2.88
N ASP A 974 -7.91 -4.86 -2.25
CA ASP A 974 -6.56 -4.87 -1.69
C ASP A 974 -5.50 -4.72 -2.79
N ARG A 975 -5.69 -5.39 -3.93
CA ARG A 975 -4.85 -5.24 -5.12
C ARG A 975 -4.85 -3.80 -5.65
N VAL A 976 -6.03 -3.17 -5.75
CA VAL A 976 -6.15 -1.76 -6.14
C VAL A 976 -5.39 -0.86 -5.17
N ALA A 977 -5.48 -1.10 -3.86
CA ALA A 977 -4.77 -0.30 -2.87
C ALA A 977 -3.24 -0.39 -3.05
N VAL A 978 -2.71 -1.60 -3.28
CA VAL A 978 -1.28 -1.82 -3.54
C VAL A 978 -0.82 -1.12 -4.83
N ALA A 979 -1.55 -1.30 -5.94
CA ALA A 979 -1.24 -0.65 -7.22
C ALA A 979 -1.30 0.89 -7.11
N GLN A 980 -2.32 1.41 -6.42
CA GLN A 980 -2.47 2.83 -6.16
C GLN A 980 -1.31 3.37 -5.31
N GLN A 981 -0.92 2.70 -4.23
CA GLN A 981 0.18 3.15 -3.38
C GLN A 981 1.46 3.42 -4.19
N LYS A 982 1.76 2.57 -5.19
CA LYS A 982 2.92 2.73 -6.07
C LYS A 982 2.76 3.86 -7.09
N THR A 983 1.58 3.99 -7.70
CA THR A 983 1.35 4.94 -8.80
C THR A 983 0.83 6.31 -8.35
N LEU A 984 0.39 6.45 -7.11
CA LEU A 984 -0.20 7.70 -6.60
C LEU A 984 0.74 8.90 -6.69
N PRO A 985 2.07 8.80 -6.51
CA PRO A 985 2.96 9.94 -6.74
C PRO A 985 2.90 10.48 -8.19
N VAL A 986 2.66 9.60 -9.18
CA VAL A 986 2.50 9.99 -10.59
C VAL A 986 1.15 10.66 -10.83
N LEU A 987 0.08 10.27 -10.10
CA LEU A 987 -1.28 10.82 -10.27
C LEU A 987 -1.55 12.05 -9.38
N GLN A 988 -1.08 12.05 -8.14
CA GLN A 988 -1.24 13.11 -7.14
C GLN A 988 0.09 13.28 -6.39
N PRO A 989 1.04 14.06 -6.95
CA PRO A 989 2.39 14.17 -6.38
C PRO A 989 2.40 14.80 -4.98
N ILE A 990 1.36 15.53 -4.60
CA ILE A 990 1.21 16.16 -3.28
C ILE A 990 0.07 15.51 -2.49
N GLU A 991 0.34 15.16 -1.24
CA GLU A 991 -0.65 14.79 -0.24
C GLU A 991 -1.23 16.05 0.42
N ILE A 992 -2.56 16.15 0.50
CA ILE A 992 -3.27 17.23 1.19
C ILE A 992 -4.03 16.62 2.37
N SER A 993 -3.58 16.86 3.60
CA SER A 993 -4.06 16.15 4.79
C SER A 993 -4.40 17.07 5.96
N PRO A 994 -5.48 16.81 6.74
CA PRO A 994 -5.76 17.52 7.98
C PRO A 994 -4.69 17.25 9.06
N VAL A 995 -4.40 18.23 9.91
CA VAL A 995 -3.35 18.11 10.97
C VAL A 995 -3.70 17.12 12.09
N ALA A 996 -4.98 16.77 12.29
CA ALA A 996 -5.48 16.14 13.51
C ALA A 996 -5.89 14.65 13.42
N LYS A 997 -5.61 13.91 12.33
CA LYS A 997 -6.02 12.50 12.20
C LYS A 997 -4.94 11.59 11.60
N ASP A 998 -4.90 10.37 12.14
CA ASP A 998 -4.06 9.24 11.74
C ASP A 998 -4.31 8.84 10.26
N PRO A 999 -3.28 8.79 9.39
CA PRO A 999 -3.40 8.60 7.95
C PRO A 999 -3.56 7.12 7.52
N SER A 1000 -4.32 6.30 8.25
CA SER A 1000 -4.36 4.84 8.05
C SER A 1000 -5.00 4.37 6.72
N HIS A 1001 -5.47 5.26 5.85
CA HIS A 1001 -5.86 4.92 4.47
C HIS A 1001 -5.71 6.13 3.51
N PRO A 1002 -4.83 6.08 2.48
CA PRO A 1002 -4.48 7.25 1.66
C PRO A 1002 -5.63 7.79 0.79
N VAL A 1003 -6.64 6.96 0.49
CA VAL A 1003 -7.78 7.31 -0.38
C VAL A 1003 -9.02 7.80 0.40
N VAL A 1004 -9.16 7.45 1.69
CA VAL A 1004 -10.38 7.75 2.48
C VAL A 1004 -10.35 9.15 3.11
N SER A 1005 -9.22 9.86 3.07
CA SER A 1005 -9.08 11.21 3.64
C SER A 1005 -9.63 12.33 2.75
N LEU A 1006 -9.95 12.06 1.48
CA LEU A 1006 -10.36 13.08 0.49
C LEU A 1006 -11.79 13.61 0.70
N TYR A 1007 -12.57 13.01 1.60
CA TYR A 1007 -13.89 13.50 2.00
C TYR A 1007 -14.01 13.43 3.51
N GLN A 1008 -13.29 14.30 4.21
CA GLN A 1008 -13.54 14.49 5.63
C GLN A 1008 -14.32 15.78 5.81
N PRO A 1009 -15.65 15.72 6.08
CA PRO A 1009 -16.32 16.86 6.67
C PRO A 1009 -15.56 17.21 7.94
N TYR A 1010 -15.20 18.48 8.05
CA TYR A 1010 -14.53 18.99 9.23
C TYR A 1010 -15.57 19.66 10.14
N GLU A 1011 -15.54 19.32 11.41
CA GLU A 1011 -16.37 19.92 12.45
C GLU A 1011 -15.55 21.05 13.10
N GLY A 1012 -15.95 22.30 12.86
CA GLY A 1012 -15.34 23.47 13.48
C GLY A 1012 -15.32 24.72 12.59
N GLU A 1013 -14.97 25.88 13.16
CA GLU A 1013 -14.96 27.14 12.41
C GLU A 1013 -13.81 27.24 11.38
N GLN A 1014 -12.71 26.52 11.60
CA GLN A 1014 -11.51 26.57 10.75
C GLN A 1014 -10.81 25.22 10.72
N ILE A 1015 -10.41 24.73 9.55
CA ILE A 1015 -9.59 23.52 9.40
C ILE A 1015 -8.11 23.89 9.25
N LYS A 1016 -7.24 23.11 9.89
CA LYS A 1016 -5.80 23.12 9.64
C LYS A 1016 -5.41 21.91 8.79
N PHE A 1017 -4.65 22.15 7.73
CA PHE A 1017 -4.18 21.11 6.82
C PHE A 1017 -2.74 21.35 6.39
N THR A 1018 -2.06 20.29 5.95
CA THR A 1018 -0.68 20.30 5.47
C THR A 1018 -0.60 19.76 4.05
N LEU A 1019 0.43 20.21 3.33
CA LEU A 1019 0.82 19.69 2.03
C LEU A 1019 2.12 18.90 2.19
N ARG A 1020 2.19 17.68 1.65
CA ARG A 1020 3.38 16.82 1.74
C ARG A 1020 3.71 16.25 0.36
N ASN A 1021 4.98 16.32 -0.02
CA ASN A 1021 5.46 15.69 -1.26
C ASN A 1021 5.38 14.15 -1.13
N ARG A 1022 4.64 13.48 -2.04
CA ARG A 1022 4.55 12.01 -2.15
C ARG A 1022 5.66 11.41 -3.04
N THR A 1023 6.34 12.25 -3.81
CA THR A 1023 7.39 11.83 -4.76
C THR A 1023 8.72 11.66 -4.05
N LYS A 1024 9.69 11.04 -4.73
CA LYS A 1024 11.09 11.01 -4.27
C LYS A 1024 11.90 12.24 -4.70
N LEU A 1025 11.29 13.16 -5.44
CA LEU A 1025 11.97 14.35 -5.95
C LEU A 1025 12.20 15.36 -4.85
N ASP A 1026 13.39 15.98 -4.86
CA ASP A 1026 13.65 17.18 -4.09
C ASP A 1026 13.00 18.36 -4.81
N GLY A 1027 11.83 18.78 -4.33
CA GLY A 1027 10.99 19.79 -4.96
C GLY A 1027 10.19 20.56 -3.92
N GLN A 1028 9.85 21.80 -4.26
CA GLN A 1028 9.03 22.67 -3.40
C GLN A 1028 7.57 22.58 -3.82
N ILE A 1029 6.65 22.83 -2.90
CA ILE A 1029 5.22 22.76 -3.19
C ILE A 1029 4.71 24.17 -3.46
N ARG A 1030 3.99 24.34 -4.58
CA ARG A 1030 3.21 25.54 -4.87
C ARG A 1030 1.73 25.21 -4.74
N TYR A 1031 0.93 26.12 -4.21
CA TYR A 1031 -0.50 25.92 -4.02
C TYR A 1031 -1.29 27.19 -4.26
N SER A 1032 -2.60 27.04 -4.45
CA SER A 1032 -3.59 28.12 -4.34
C SER A 1032 -4.84 27.63 -3.64
N THR A 1033 -5.51 28.54 -2.94
CA THR A 1033 -6.81 28.30 -2.31
C THR A 1033 -7.87 29.19 -2.90
N GLY A 1034 -9.08 28.66 -3.12
CA GLY A 1034 -10.20 29.42 -3.65
C GLY A 1034 -11.47 29.25 -2.81
N ARG A 1035 -12.26 30.32 -2.69
CA ARG A 1035 -13.65 30.20 -2.22
C ARG A 1035 -14.47 29.47 -3.27
N TRP A 1036 -15.22 28.47 -2.82
CA TRP A 1036 -16.10 27.70 -3.67
C TRP A 1036 -17.28 28.56 -4.18
N SER A 1037 -17.54 28.53 -5.49
CA SER A 1037 -18.70 29.20 -6.11
C SER A 1037 -19.54 28.29 -7.01
N GLY A 1038 -19.29 26.97 -7.00
CA GLY A 1038 -19.87 25.96 -7.89
C GLY A 1038 -21.38 25.71 -7.70
N GLN A 1039 -22.20 26.72 -7.91
CA GLN A 1039 -23.65 26.54 -8.05
C GLN A 1039 -23.97 25.98 -9.43
N LEU A 1040 -24.84 24.97 -9.46
CA LEU A 1040 -25.45 24.34 -10.64
C LEU A 1040 -26.10 25.34 -11.64
N ASN A 1041 -26.30 26.61 -11.23
CA ASN A 1041 -27.02 27.64 -11.99
C ASN A 1041 -26.37 29.04 -11.93
N SER A 1042 -25.08 29.15 -11.55
CA SER A 1042 -24.41 30.46 -11.48
C SER A 1042 -23.58 30.71 -12.74
N PRO A 1043 -23.80 31.80 -13.49
CA PRO A 1043 -22.98 32.18 -14.65
C PRO A 1043 -21.53 32.60 -14.28
N ASN A 1044 -21.17 32.56 -13.00
CA ASN A 1044 -19.84 32.90 -12.49
C ASN A 1044 -19.06 31.63 -12.12
N PHE A 1045 -18.52 30.94 -13.11
CA PHE A 1045 -17.51 29.90 -12.88
C PHE A 1045 -16.19 30.56 -12.43
N HIS A 1046 -15.73 30.22 -11.23
CA HIS A 1046 -14.40 30.59 -10.74
C HIS A 1046 -13.61 29.31 -10.45
N PRO A 1047 -12.73 28.85 -11.37
CA PRO A 1047 -11.86 27.72 -11.10
C PRO A 1047 -10.94 28.06 -9.93
N VAL A 1048 -10.43 27.05 -9.24
CA VAL A 1048 -9.31 27.30 -8.32
C VAL A 1048 -8.15 27.84 -9.17
N PRO A 1049 -7.56 29.00 -8.82
CA PRO A 1049 -6.44 29.54 -9.57
C PRO A 1049 -5.33 28.50 -9.73
N ASN A 1050 -4.55 28.64 -10.81
CA ASN A 1050 -3.30 27.90 -10.93
C ASN A 1050 -2.43 28.18 -9.70
N PRO A 1051 -1.70 27.18 -9.17
CA PRO A 1051 -0.84 27.37 -8.00
C PRO A 1051 0.10 28.56 -8.20
N ASP A 1052 0.11 29.48 -7.25
CA ASP A 1052 0.89 30.73 -7.31
C ASP A 1052 1.65 31.02 -6.01
N THR A 1053 1.34 30.30 -4.94
CA THR A 1053 1.88 30.55 -3.59
C THR A 1053 2.80 29.41 -3.18
N MET A 1054 4.02 29.71 -2.76
CA MET A 1054 4.94 28.68 -2.22
C MET A 1054 4.51 28.25 -0.82
N TYR A 1055 4.51 26.95 -0.57
CA TYR A 1055 4.13 26.35 0.71
C TYR A 1055 5.29 26.44 1.71
N ASP A 1056 5.05 27.07 2.87
CA ASP A 1056 6.03 27.29 3.93
C ASP A 1056 5.61 26.71 5.30
N GLY A 1057 4.41 26.13 5.41
CA GLY A 1057 3.93 25.50 6.63
C GLY A 1057 2.43 25.20 6.65
N PRO A 1058 1.91 24.66 7.76
CA PRO A 1058 0.50 24.30 7.89
C PRO A 1058 -0.45 25.46 7.56
N LEU A 1059 -1.47 25.18 6.75
CA LEU A 1059 -2.44 26.13 6.26
C LEU A 1059 -3.72 26.09 7.09
N THR A 1060 -4.40 27.23 7.20
CA THR A 1060 -5.69 27.35 7.90
C THR A 1060 -6.72 27.99 6.98
N ALA A 1061 -7.89 27.36 6.86
CA ALA A 1061 -8.99 27.88 6.06
C ALA A 1061 -10.32 27.83 6.82
N ARG A 1062 -11.22 28.77 6.52
CA ARG A 1062 -12.55 28.90 7.14
C ARG A 1062 -13.65 28.71 6.09
N GLY A 1063 -14.70 27.99 6.45
CA GLY A 1063 -15.82 27.68 5.55
C GLY A 1063 -15.44 26.72 4.43
N PRO A 1064 -16.30 26.56 3.40
CA PRO A 1064 -15.99 25.72 2.24
C PRO A 1064 -14.88 26.31 1.37
N PHE A 1065 -13.87 25.52 1.03
CA PHE A 1065 -12.76 25.94 0.16
C PHE A 1065 -12.19 24.77 -0.61
N SER A 1066 -11.54 25.08 -1.74
CA SER A 1066 -10.75 24.14 -2.52
C SER A 1066 -9.28 24.52 -2.46
N VAL A 1067 -8.41 23.51 -2.55
CA VAL A 1067 -6.96 23.62 -2.66
C VAL A 1067 -6.53 22.93 -3.94
N ARG A 1068 -5.66 23.60 -4.68
CA ARG A 1068 -4.88 23.01 -5.77
C ARG A 1068 -3.41 23.13 -5.41
N ALA A 1069 -2.65 22.07 -5.59
CA ALA A 1069 -1.22 22.05 -5.35
C ALA A 1069 -0.46 21.35 -6.49
N GLU A 1070 0.75 21.81 -6.75
CA GLU A 1070 1.71 21.22 -7.68
C GLU A 1070 3.09 21.15 -7.02
N LEU A 1071 3.91 20.20 -7.46
CA LEU A 1071 5.32 20.13 -7.09
C LEU A 1071 6.13 20.91 -8.13
N VAL A 1072 7.03 21.78 -7.70
CA VAL A 1072 7.93 22.54 -8.58
C VAL A 1072 9.38 22.15 -8.32
N ARG A 1073 10.15 22.06 -9.41
CA ARG A 1073 11.59 21.80 -9.38
C ARG A 1073 12.37 23.06 -8.97
N GLY A 1074 13.67 22.92 -8.75
CA GLY A 1074 14.57 24.04 -8.40
C GLY A 1074 14.66 25.14 -9.45
N ASP A 1075 14.29 24.86 -10.71
CA ASP A 1075 14.15 25.83 -11.81
C ASP A 1075 12.76 26.50 -11.86
N SER A 1076 11.89 26.21 -10.89
CA SER A 1076 10.50 26.66 -10.79
C SER A 1076 9.52 26.07 -11.81
N GLU A 1077 9.95 25.10 -12.62
CA GLU A 1077 9.08 24.37 -13.55
C GLU A 1077 8.22 23.33 -12.78
N PRO A 1078 6.92 23.21 -13.10
CA PRO A 1078 6.06 22.23 -12.46
C PRO A 1078 6.40 20.81 -12.90
N VAL A 1079 6.41 19.89 -11.94
CA VAL A 1079 6.38 18.45 -12.19
C VAL A 1079 4.99 18.09 -12.69
N ASP A 1080 4.91 17.14 -13.63
CA ASP A 1080 3.62 16.72 -14.20
C ASP A 1080 2.72 16.11 -13.10
N GLY A 1081 1.50 16.62 -13.03
CA GLY A 1081 0.48 16.20 -12.08
C GLY A 1081 0.11 17.21 -11.02
N HIS A 1082 -1.18 17.25 -10.70
CA HIS A 1082 -1.73 18.14 -9.69
C HIS A 1082 -2.44 17.36 -8.59
N SER A 1083 -2.46 17.95 -7.41
CA SER A 1083 -3.23 17.46 -6.28
C SER A 1083 -4.35 18.44 -5.95
N TRP A 1084 -5.52 17.88 -5.69
CA TRP A 1084 -6.75 18.62 -5.48
C TRP A 1084 -7.43 18.12 -4.22
N GLN A 1085 -7.93 19.05 -3.42
CA GLN A 1085 -8.73 18.74 -2.25
C GLN A 1085 -9.79 19.80 -2.06
N PHE A 1086 -11.01 19.40 -1.75
CA PHE A 1086 -12.04 20.31 -1.26
C PHE A 1086 -12.47 19.92 0.14
N TYR A 1087 -12.66 20.94 0.96
CA TYR A 1087 -13.15 20.80 2.32
C TYR A 1087 -14.47 21.54 2.42
N ASN A 1088 -15.49 20.82 2.89
CA ASN A 1088 -16.76 21.42 3.23
C ASN A 1088 -16.89 21.52 4.75
N ASN A 1089 -17.27 22.71 5.24
CA ASN A 1089 -17.58 22.91 6.65
C ASN A 1089 -19.08 22.66 6.86
N TRP A 1090 -19.40 21.71 7.76
CA TRP A 1090 -20.77 21.43 8.18
C TRP A 1090 -20.92 21.83 9.64
N PRO A 1091 -21.20 23.11 9.94
CA PRO A 1091 -21.10 23.60 11.31
C PRO A 1091 -22.10 22.92 12.28
N ASN A 1092 -23.28 22.46 11.82
CA ASN A 1092 -24.26 21.73 12.65
C ASN A 1092 -24.95 20.58 11.91
N ARG A 1093 -25.49 19.64 12.69
CA ARG A 1093 -26.28 18.48 12.24
C ARG A 1093 -27.77 18.69 12.57
N VAL A 1094 -28.67 18.34 11.65
CA VAL A 1094 -30.12 18.23 11.89
C VAL A 1094 -30.42 16.87 12.47
N GLU A 1095 -31.04 16.82 13.63
CA GLU A 1095 -31.54 15.57 14.21
C GLU A 1095 -32.91 15.25 13.62
N VAL A 1096 -33.04 14.11 12.96
CA VAL A 1096 -34.29 13.64 12.36
C VAL A 1096 -34.68 12.31 12.99
N THR A 1097 -35.91 12.24 13.50
CA THR A 1097 -36.50 11.02 14.06
C THR A 1097 -37.78 10.70 13.29
N GLU A 1098 -37.84 9.51 12.69
CA GLU A 1098 -38.99 9.06 11.91
C GLU A 1098 -39.81 8.03 12.70
N TYR A 1099 -41.13 8.21 12.69
CA TYR A 1099 -42.10 7.35 13.37
C TYR A 1099 -43.14 6.81 12.38
N ASN A 1100 -43.60 5.59 12.62
CA ASN A 1100 -44.74 4.98 11.96
C ASN A 1100 -46.05 5.45 12.61
N ILE A 1101 -46.76 6.38 11.96
CA ILE A 1101 -48.02 6.95 12.49
C ILE A 1101 -49.28 6.34 11.85
N GLY A 1102 -49.14 5.29 11.01
CA GLY A 1102 -50.27 4.52 10.47
C GLY A 1102 -50.41 4.55 8.94
N ARG A 1103 -51.60 4.22 8.42
CA ARG A 1103 -51.90 4.17 6.97
C ARG A 1103 -52.66 5.38 6.42
N ARG A 1104 -53.13 6.29 7.28
CA ARG A 1104 -53.84 7.52 6.89
C ARG A 1104 -53.18 8.71 7.56
N THR A 1105 -53.01 9.81 6.83
CA THR A 1105 -52.54 11.08 7.39
C THR A 1105 -53.54 11.54 8.46
N PRO A 1106 -53.12 11.76 9.71
CA PRO A 1106 -54.03 12.22 10.76
C PRO A 1106 -54.50 13.65 10.47
N ARG A 1107 -55.71 14.00 10.93
CA ARG A 1107 -56.26 15.36 10.80
C ARG A 1107 -55.49 16.41 11.64
N LYS A 1108 -54.70 15.93 12.60
CA LYS A 1108 -53.86 16.70 13.52
C LYS A 1108 -52.51 16.00 13.63
N VAL A 1109 -51.39 16.72 13.59
CA VAL A 1109 -50.07 16.14 13.85
C VAL A 1109 -50.01 15.73 15.31
N PRO A 1110 -49.78 14.44 15.64
CA PRO A 1110 -49.53 14.04 17.01
C PRO A 1110 -48.16 14.57 17.45
N ASP A 1111 -47.98 14.84 18.74
CA ASP A 1111 -46.64 15.11 19.27
C ASP A 1111 -45.77 13.87 19.08
N LEU A 1112 -44.84 13.96 18.13
CA LEU A 1112 -44.03 12.82 17.73
C LEU A 1112 -43.01 12.44 18.82
N ALA A 1113 -42.63 13.36 19.70
CA ALA A 1113 -41.70 13.09 20.80
C ALA A 1113 -42.33 12.20 21.88
N THR A 1114 -43.66 12.13 21.95
CA THR A 1114 -44.40 11.33 22.94
C THR A 1114 -44.75 9.92 22.46
N LEU A 1115 -44.47 9.59 21.20
CA LEU A 1115 -44.75 8.27 20.65
C LEU A 1115 -43.82 7.20 21.25
N PRO A 1116 -44.32 5.98 21.52
CA PRO A 1116 -43.49 4.91 22.08
C PRO A 1116 -42.46 4.41 21.06
N ASP A 1117 -41.32 3.88 21.55
CA ASP A 1117 -40.21 3.36 20.72
C ASP A 1117 -40.64 2.29 19.71
N SER A 1118 -41.74 1.56 19.96
CA SER A 1118 -42.32 0.60 19.01
C SER A 1118 -42.82 1.24 17.71
N LYS A 1119 -43.01 2.56 17.68
CA LYS A 1119 -43.33 3.35 16.50
C LYS A 1119 -42.09 3.93 15.82
N LEU A 1120 -40.93 3.93 16.47
CA LEU A 1120 -39.69 4.47 15.91
C LEU A 1120 -39.27 3.64 14.70
N LEU A 1121 -39.12 4.29 13.55
CA LEU A 1121 -38.59 3.67 12.34
C LEU A 1121 -37.08 3.81 12.28
N ARG A 1122 -36.59 5.03 12.52
CA ARG A 1122 -35.16 5.36 12.52
C ARG A 1122 -34.90 6.73 13.14
N LYS A 1123 -33.69 6.89 13.66
CA LYS A 1123 -33.14 8.17 14.12
C LYS A 1123 -31.81 8.38 13.41
N TYR A 1124 -31.61 9.56 12.84
CA TYR A 1124 -30.38 9.87 12.11
C TYR A 1124 -30.10 11.37 12.10
N GLU A 1125 -28.84 11.71 11.91
CA GLU A 1125 -28.38 13.10 11.78
C GLU A 1125 -28.06 13.39 10.32
N MET A 1126 -28.60 14.48 9.77
CA MET A 1126 -28.28 14.93 8.42
C MET A 1126 -27.63 16.30 8.46
N PRO A 1127 -26.67 16.56 7.57
CA PRO A 1127 -25.97 17.81 7.63
C PRO A 1127 -26.67 18.90 6.78
N TYR A 1128 -27.83 18.60 6.15
CA TYR A 1128 -28.74 19.54 5.46
C TYR A 1128 -30.20 19.07 5.53
N LEU A 1129 -31.17 20.00 5.41
CA LEU A 1129 -32.62 19.75 5.52
C LEU A 1129 -33.28 19.25 4.20
N ARG A 1130 -32.52 19.17 3.09
CA ARG A 1130 -33.01 18.70 1.77
C ARG A 1130 -32.77 17.18 1.57
N GLY A 1131 -33.31 16.35 2.45
CA GLY A 1131 -33.25 14.87 2.31
C GLY A 1131 -34.62 14.27 1.95
N LEU A 1132 -34.67 13.41 0.92
CA LEU A 1132 -35.87 12.64 0.56
C LEU A 1132 -36.14 11.52 1.58
N MET A 1133 -37.37 11.48 2.10
CA MET A 1133 -37.89 10.38 2.91
C MET A 1133 -38.21 9.15 2.05
N GLN A 1134 -37.93 7.94 2.57
CA GLN A 1134 -38.16 6.69 1.83
C GLN A 1134 -39.66 6.33 1.80
N ASN A 1135 -40.13 5.85 0.65
CA ASN A 1135 -41.42 5.20 0.46
C ASN A 1135 -41.54 3.96 1.36
N VAL A 1136 -42.41 3.98 2.39
CA VAL A 1136 -43.40 2.95 2.81
C VAL A 1136 -44.10 3.51 4.07
N ALA A 1137 -45.45 3.57 4.05
CA ALA A 1137 -46.37 3.99 5.14
C ALA A 1137 -46.30 5.46 5.60
N VAL A 1138 -47.38 6.01 6.17
CA VAL A 1138 -47.46 7.40 6.64
C VAL A 1138 -46.42 7.58 7.76
N ARG A 1139 -45.42 8.43 7.51
CA ARG A 1139 -44.33 8.71 8.47
C ARG A 1139 -44.60 10.03 9.18
N GLY A 1140 -44.50 10.01 10.50
CA GLY A 1140 -44.32 11.21 11.30
C GLY A 1140 -42.84 11.51 11.37
N GLN A 1141 -42.43 12.72 11.02
CA GLN A 1141 -41.04 13.17 11.07
C GLN A 1141 -40.88 14.26 12.12
N LEU A 1142 -40.09 13.99 13.13
CA LEU A 1142 -39.65 14.97 14.12
C LEU A 1142 -38.27 15.48 13.72
N THR A 1143 -38.16 16.78 13.46
CA THR A 1143 -36.92 17.43 13.05
C THR A 1143 -36.50 18.45 14.10
N ARG A 1144 -35.27 18.39 14.60
CA ARG A 1144 -34.70 19.38 15.53
C ARG A 1144 -33.47 20.05 14.93
N THR A 1145 -33.39 21.37 15.08
CA THR A 1145 -32.25 22.17 14.63
C THR A 1145 -32.19 23.50 15.38
N ASP A 1146 -31.05 24.19 15.29
CA ASP A 1146 -30.87 25.55 15.81
C ASP A 1146 -31.16 26.59 14.74
N LEU A 1147 -31.92 27.62 15.11
CA LEU A 1147 -32.08 28.88 14.39
C LEU A 1147 -31.14 29.93 14.98
N ILE A 1148 -30.27 30.53 14.17
CA ILE A 1148 -29.49 31.70 14.58
C ILE A 1148 -30.20 32.96 14.11
N ALA A 1149 -30.46 33.86 15.04
CA ALA A 1149 -31.14 35.10 14.74
C ALA A 1149 -30.31 35.98 13.78
N PRO A 1150 -30.85 36.34 12.61
CA PRO A 1150 -30.12 37.13 11.62
C PRO A 1150 -29.95 38.60 12.02
N ALA A 1151 -30.90 39.14 12.81
CA ALA A 1151 -30.92 40.48 13.35
C ALA A 1151 -31.67 40.48 14.69
N SER A 1152 -31.53 41.54 15.48
CA SER A 1152 -32.32 41.74 16.70
C SER A 1152 -33.67 42.36 16.35
N GLY A 1153 -34.75 41.87 16.94
CA GLY A 1153 -36.09 42.45 16.80
C GLY A 1153 -37.18 41.43 16.49
N LYS A 1154 -38.35 41.95 16.10
CA LYS A 1154 -39.54 41.17 15.78
C LYS A 1154 -39.37 40.49 14.41
N HIS A 1155 -39.51 39.17 14.38
CA HIS A 1155 -39.45 38.34 13.17
C HIS A 1155 -40.77 37.59 12.98
N THR A 1156 -41.12 37.33 11.73
CA THR A 1156 -42.25 36.46 11.39
C THR A 1156 -41.73 35.13 10.86
N LEU A 1157 -42.07 34.04 11.54
CA LEU A 1157 -41.84 32.68 11.08
C LEU A 1157 -43.07 32.19 10.33
N GLU A 1158 -42.86 31.53 9.19
CA GLU A 1158 -43.94 31.01 8.35
C GLU A 1158 -43.68 29.55 7.98
N LEU A 1159 -44.62 28.67 8.31
CA LEU A 1159 -44.59 27.25 8.01
C LEU A 1159 -45.60 26.94 6.89
N ARG A 1160 -45.15 26.24 5.84
CA ARG A 1160 -45.98 25.75 4.75
C ARG A 1160 -45.71 24.28 4.49
N THR A 1161 -46.74 23.56 4.06
CA THR A 1161 -46.62 22.19 3.59
C THR A 1161 -47.27 22.06 2.21
N GLN A 1162 -46.66 21.33 1.28
CA GLN A 1162 -47.32 20.89 0.04
C GLN A 1162 -48.01 19.51 0.20
N SER A 1163 -47.86 18.89 1.37
CA SER A 1163 -48.51 17.64 1.71
C SER A 1163 -48.51 17.42 3.22
N GLY A 1164 -49.63 16.95 3.76
CA GLY A 1164 -49.74 16.61 5.17
C GLY A 1164 -50.03 17.80 6.08
N HIS A 1165 -49.68 17.67 7.36
CA HIS A 1165 -49.80 18.71 8.38
C HIS A 1165 -48.48 18.83 9.14
N ALA A 1166 -48.10 20.05 9.55
CA ALA A 1166 -46.90 20.27 10.34
C ALA A 1166 -47.13 21.20 11.53
N THR A 1167 -46.44 20.92 12.63
CA THR A 1167 -46.44 21.73 13.86
C THR A 1167 -45.01 22.20 14.13
N LEU A 1168 -44.82 23.51 14.33
CA LEU A 1168 -43.54 24.12 14.68
C LEU A 1168 -43.55 24.48 16.17
N TYR A 1169 -42.55 23.98 16.88
CA TYR A 1169 -42.21 24.35 18.23
C TYR A 1169 -40.98 25.26 18.22
N PHE A 1170 -40.97 26.23 19.11
CA PHE A 1170 -39.89 27.20 19.24
C PHE A 1170 -39.54 27.37 20.73
N ASP A 1171 -38.33 26.96 21.10
CA ASP A 1171 -37.82 27.04 22.47
C ASP A 1171 -37.52 28.51 22.82
N GLN A 1172 -38.54 29.21 23.30
CA GLN A 1172 -38.44 30.61 23.70
C GLN A 1172 -37.62 30.78 24.98
N ASN A 1173 -37.56 29.74 25.82
CA ASN A 1173 -36.96 29.78 27.15
C ASN A 1173 -35.49 29.35 27.16
N GLN A 1174 -35.00 28.83 26.03
CA GLN A 1174 -33.66 28.24 25.86
C GLN A 1174 -33.34 27.15 26.89
N ASN A 1175 -34.36 26.43 27.37
CA ASN A 1175 -34.20 25.35 28.34
C ASN A 1175 -33.95 23.99 27.66
N GLY A 1176 -34.17 23.90 26.35
CA GLY A 1176 -34.02 22.69 25.55
C GLY A 1176 -35.19 21.72 25.58
N GLU A 1177 -36.31 22.08 26.21
CA GLU A 1177 -37.49 21.23 26.40
C GLU A 1177 -38.68 21.80 25.63
N PHE A 1178 -39.13 21.08 24.61
CA PHE A 1178 -40.29 21.47 23.79
C PHE A 1178 -41.60 20.99 24.42
N GLU A 1179 -42.17 21.79 25.30
CA GLU A 1179 -43.50 21.58 25.89
C GLU A 1179 -44.64 22.05 24.94
N ASP A 1180 -45.88 21.67 25.23
CA ASP A 1180 -47.07 22.15 24.51
C ASP A 1180 -47.20 23.69 24.52
N SER A 1181 -46.65 24.34 25.57
CA SER A 1181 -46.59 25.80 25.70
C SER A 1181 -45.66 26.47 24.68
N GLU A 1182 -44.78 25.71 24.03
CA GLU A 1182 -43.80 26.18 23.05
C GLU A 1182 -44.23 25.94 21.59
N ILE A 1183 -45.47 25.48 21.38
CA ILE A 1183 -46.06 25.39 20.05
C ILE A 1183 -46.23 26.80 19.49
N LEU A 1184 -45.46 27.11 18.46
CA LEU A 1184 -45.48 28.40 17.78
C LEU A 1184 -46.46 28.42 16.61
N ILE A 1185 -46.52 27.32 15.85
CA ILE A 1185 -47.48 27.12 14.75
C ILE A 1185 -48.07 25.73 14.89
N GLN A 1186 -49.40 25.65 14.98
CA GLN A 1186 -50.10 24.39 15.17
C GLN A 1186 -50.79 23.93 13.87
N ASP A 1187 -50.48 22.71 13.43
CA ASP A 1187 -51.22 22.00 12.38
C ASP A 1187 -51.39 22.77 11.06
N SER A 1188 -50.31 23.36 10.54
CA SER A 1188 -50.34 24.02 9.23
C SER A 1188 -50.81 23.03 8.17
N PRO A 1189 -52.00 23.24 7.55
CA PRO A 1189 -52.59 22.29 6.62
C PRO A 1189 -51.93 22.36 5.24
N ASN A 1190 -52.33 21.44 4.36
CA ASN A 1190 -51.92 21.38 2.96
C ASN A 1190 -52.60 22.49 2.12
N ASP A 1191 -52.26 23.74 2.38
CA ASP A 1191 -52.57 24.87 1.50
C ASP A 1191 -51.31 25.71 1.29
N GLU A 1192 -51.13 26.25 0.08
CA GLU A 1192 -49.96 27.09 -0.25
C GLU A 1192 -49.94 28.42 0.54
N SER A 1193 -50.96 28.69 1.37
CA SER A 1193 -51.12 29.95 2.10
C SER A 1193 -50.23 30.04 3.35
N GLY A 1194 -49.96 28.90 4.02
CA GLY A 1194 -49.06 28.79 5.17
C GLY A 1194 -49.60 29.45 6.46
N GLN A 1195 -49.11 28.99 7.61
CA GLN A 1195 -49.37 29.65 8.89
C GLN A 1195 -48.16 30.51 9.32
N LYS A 1196 -48.44 31.60 10.03
CA LYS A 1196 -47.44 32.59 10.47
C LYS A 1196 -47.51 32.80 11.97
N ALA A 1197 -46.35 33.01 12.58
CA ALA A 1197 -46.23 33.39 13.99
C ALA A 1197 -45.12 34.43 14.17
N GLU A 1198 -45.25 35.26 15.21
CA GLU A 1198 -44.28 36.31 15.51
C GLU A 1198 -43.40 35.92 16.69
N VAL A 1199 -42.09 36.15 16.58
CA VAL A 1199 -41.10 35.90 17.63
C VAL A 1199 -40.17 37.11 17.78
N ILE A 1200 -39.62 37.30 18.98
CA ILE A 1200 -38.59 38.32 19.22
C ILE A 1200 -37.25 37.60 19.33
N LEU A 1201 -36.32 37.94 18.45
CA LEU A 1201 -35.01 37.33 18.38
C LEU A 1201 -33.92 38.36 18.70
N LYS A 1202 -32.80 37.91 19.26
CA LYS A 1202 -31.58 38.71 19.46
C LYS A 1202 -30.47 38.22 18.54
N GLN A 1203 -29.89 39.12 17.75
CA GLN A 1203 -28.87 38.79 16.74
C GLN A 1203 -27.74 37.92 17.30
N GLY A 1204 -27.44 36.82 16.60
CA GLY A 1204 -26.35 35.91 16.96
C GLY A 1204 -26.69 34.91 18.08
N GLU A 1205 -27.81 35.05 18.79
CA GLU A 1205 -28.29 34.02 19.71
C GLU A 1205 -28.86 32.81 18.94
N ARG A 1206 -28.74 31.63 19.57
CA ARG A 1206 -29.26 30.35 19.06
C ARG A 1206 -30.59 30.04 19.74
N TYR A 1207 -31.59 29.69 18.94
CA TYR A 1207 -32.91 29.26 19.40
C TYR A 1207 -33.21 27.87 18.83
N ARG A 1208 -33.56 26.91 19.67
CA ARG A 1208 -33.92 25.57 19.18
C ARG A 1208 -35.31 25.59 18.57
N ILE A 1209 -35.45 24.90 17.45
CA ILE A 1209 -36.74 24.66 16.82
C ILE A 1209 -36.97 23.17 16.63
N ARG A 1210 -38.22 22.76 16.76
CA ARG A 1210 -38.67 21.40 16.43
C ARG A 1210 -39.83 21.49 15.45
N VAL A 1211 -39.79 20.68 14.39
CA VAL A 1211 -40.91 20.54 13.46
C VAL A 1211 -41.36 19.10 13.46
N ASP A 1212 -42.63 18.89 13.81
CA ASP A 1212 -43.31 17.60 13.70
C ASP A 1212 -44.14 17.63 12.40
N HIS A 1213 -43.85 16.75 11.45
CA HIS A 1213 -44.52 16.68 10.16
C HIS A 1213 -45.16 15.31 9.95
N ALA A 1214 -46.48 15.28 9.71
CA ALA A 1214 -47.21 14.07 9.37
C ALA A 1214 -47.65 14.10 7.90
N THR A 1215 -47.17 13.16 7.08
CA THR A 1215 -47.51 13.07 5.65
C THR A 1215 -47.62 11.64 5.13
N GLY A 1216 -48.51 11.45 4.16
CA GLY A 1216 -48.64 10.20 3.39
C GLY A 1216 -47.99 10.25 2.02
N MET A 1217 -47.37 11.39 1.63
CA MET A 1217 -46.72 11.52 0.34
C MET A 1217 -45.25 11.06 0.37
N PRO A 1218 -44.75 10.46 -0.73
CA PRO A 1218 -43.34 10.07 -0.89
C PRO A 1218 -42.33 11.23 -0.76
N ARG A 1219 -42.74 12.44 -1.11
CA ARG A 1219 -41.88 13.63 -1.21
C ARG A 1219 -42.55 14.83 -0.54
N PRO A 1220 -42.63 14.84 0.80
CA PRO A 1220 -43.23 15.97 1.49
C PRO A 1220 -42.37 17.21 1.35
N VAL A 1221 -42.92 18.28 0.78
CA VAL A 1221 -42.27 19.59 0.77
C VAL A 1221 -42.77 20.38 1.96
N LEU A 1222 -41.87 20.63 2.90
CA LEU A 1222 -42.04 21.51 4.04
C LEU A 1222 -41.21 22.77 3.77
N ILE A 1223 -41.82 23.95 3.87
CA ILE A 1223 -41.13 25.22 3.71
C ILE A 1223 -41.28 26.01 5.00
N LEU A 1224 -40.15 26.29 5.65
CA LEU A 1224 -40.08 27.21 6.78
C LEU A 1224 -39.36 28.49 6.32
N SER A 1225 -40.00 29.64 6.44
CA SER A 1225 -39.47 30.95 6.05
C SER A 1225 -39.35 31.87 7.26
N ILE A 1226 -38.44 32.84 7.21
CA ILE A 1226 -38.35 33.91 8.19
C ILE A 1226 -38.35 35.28 7.48
N ALA A 1227 -39.13 36.22 8.00
CA ALA A 1227 -39.08 37.62 7.59
C ALA A 1227 -38.48 38.45 8.74
N GLY A 1228 -37.49 39.28 8.40
CA GLY A 1228 -36.85 40.19 9.34
C GLY A 1228 -37.72 41.39 9.71
N PRO A 1229 -37.25 42.26 10.63
CA PRO A 1229 -37.96 43.49 11.01
C PRO A 1229 -38.22 44.45 9.83
N ASP A 1230 -37.46 44.32 8.74
CA ASP A 1230 -37.60 45.09 7.49
C ASP A 1230 -38.65 44.51 6.53
N GLY A 1231 -39.31 43.41 6.90
CA GLY A 1231 -40.34 42.73 6.11
C GLY A 1231 -39.77 41.93 4.93
N LYS A 1232 -38.45 41.86 4.72
CA LYS A 1232 -37.86 41.06 3.65
C LYS A 1232 -37.90 39.59 4.00
N ARG A 1233 -38.57 38.83 3.15
CA ARG A 1233 -38.72 37.39 3.29
C ARG A 1233 -37.50 36.66 2.77
N THR A 1234 -37.00 35.74 3.57
CA THR A 1234 -35.88 34.88 3.21
C THR A 1234 -36.18 33.45 3.67
N GLU A 1235 -35.75 32.44 2.90
CA GLU A 1235 -35.85 31.05 3.36
C GLU A 1235 -35.03 30.86 4.64
N ILE A 1236 -35.60 30.16 5.62
CA ILE A 1236 -34.93 29.94 6.91
C ILE A 1236 -33.64 29.12 6.74
N SER A 1237 -33.52 28.35 5.64
CA SER A 1237 -32.31 27.62 5.23
C SER A 1237 -31.06 28.51 5.16
N LYS A 1238 -31.21 29.83 4.98
CA LYS A 1238 -30.09 30.78 5.01
C LYS A 1238 -29.63 31.18 6.42
N TYR A 1239 -30.41 30.84 7.46
CA TYR A 1239 -30.21 31.27 8.86
C TYR A 1239 -30.25 30.11 9.88
N LEU A 1240 -30.73 28.94 9.47
CA LEU A 1240 -30.32 27.68 10.06
C LEU A 1240 -28.85 27.50 9.73
N GLN A 1241 -28.02 27.12 10.69
CA GLN A 1241 -26.62 26.74 10.41
C GLN A 1241 -26.58 25.37 9.72
N LEU A 1242 -27.13 25.31 8.51
CA LEU A 1242 -27.04 24.22 7.58
C LEU A 1242 -26.41 24.80 6.32
N PRO A 1243 -25.42 24.14 5.70
CA PRO A 1243 -24.85 24.64 4.46
C PRO A 1243 -25.94 24.76 3.40
N ARG A 1244 -25.83 25.83 2.62
CA ARG A 1244 -26.76 26.18 1.53
C ARG A 1244 -26.87 25.08 0.48
#